data_AF-K7A2T1-F1
#
_entry.id   AF-K7A2T1-F1
#
_cell.length_a   1.000
_cell.length_b   1.000
_cell.length_c   1.000
_cell.angle_alpha   90.00
_cell.angle_beta   90.00
_cell.angle_gamma   90.00
#
_symmetry.space_group_name_H-M   'P 1'
#
loop_
_entity.id
_entity.type
_entity.pdbx_description
1 polymer ?
#
loop_
_entity_poly.entity_id
_entity_poly.type
_entity_poly.pdbx_seq_one_letter_code
_entity_poly.pdbx_strand_id
1 'polypeptide(L)'
;MAKVAKVPFFPFILLLTLVSLSHVSHAALVKNIEQFNKAAASVKPGEKIVLANGTWKDVELILKAKGLADNPIELKAQTPGKVIITGKSNLAFSGEYIVVSGLVFKDGATPTGEVISFRTSNEDVANHSRVTNTVIDNFSTDLRQMSDLWVAMYGKNNRFDHNSLVNKRNRGVTLAVRMNTEASRKNHHVIEYNYFGPRQILGANGGETLRIGTSHFSREYSNTTAQYNYFDRTNGEHEIISNKSSGNSLLKNVFFETQGTLTMRHGHFTKVEGNYFLGNRKPNTGGIRIINESQSVSNNYMYGLTGQRLRGALVIMNGVPNSPPNRYDPVIDSAMNNNIVIDSDHIELGAGADEERSAPPTTSEFSGNIILGKSNLEPFTLYDDMSGINFTGNYLNEEASTPITSGFASTPYSVTTNQYGLQSPDKALLDQIGFGEVKLPVTKKEVGADFYVKDEGKVAFQSGKHTKVKAGTDTLINALAASQPGDVLMLENGGEYLLTKFAEVHHPITIMAQEGKKPIIRSQKPNFINIENGGGLEVENLWFDGAESPDYKGNTIISTSGYSMNINYNLSVRNVKVTDLDVNGYFYFFKANAGTFADSIEILNSEFSNITGAILQLNREVDDLGVYSVENLVISGNTFTDIKEEVATVYRGGTDESTFGPMVTVTNNTLSNVGKGSTHRSGASMYFHGVQKLNISHTTWDKSAPLELFLTNGEPITVIEDVEMKDTGKIRANNTEFEAKNVTYD
;
A
#
# COMPACT_ATOMS: atom_id res chain seq x y z
N MET A 1 11.31 78.93 74.97
CA MET A 1 11.63 78.96 73.51
C MET A 1 12.96 78.24 73.31
N ALA A 2 13.17 77.23 72.47
CA ALA A 2 12.30 76.25 71.82
C ALA A 2 13.19 74.99 71.67
N LYS A 3 12.66 73.82 72.03
CA LYS A 3 13.35 72.52 72.02
C LYS A 3 13.48 72.02 70.58
N VAL A 4 14.70 71.69 70.14
CA VAL A 4 14.94 70.98 68.87
C VAL A 4 15.06 69.49 69.17
N ALA A 5 14.11 68.71 68.66
CA ALA A 5 14.02 67.27 68.83
C ALA A 5 14.90 66.53 67.80
N LYS A 6 15.62 65.51 68.26
CA LYS A 6 16.34 64.54 67.40
C LYS A 6 15.34 63.53 66.83
N VAL A 7 15.26 63.42 65.51
CA VAL A 7 14.52 62.38 64.79
C VAL A 7 15.48 61.23 64.45
N PRO A 8 15.17 59.95 64.75
CA PRO A 8 15.99 58.84 64.33
C PRO A 8 15.63 58.43 62.89
N PHE A 9 16.66 58.22 62.07
CA PHE A 9 16.57 57.75 60.69
C PHE A 9 16.47 56.21 60.70
N PHE A 10 15.30 55.67 60.35
CA PHE A 10 15.09 54.22 60.15
C PHE A 10 15.41 53.85 58.69
N PRO A 11 16.20 52.80 58.40
CA PRO A 11 16.36 52.31 57.04
C PRO A 11 15.13 51.49 56.63
N PHE A 12 14.40 51.97 55.62
CA PHE A 12 13.29 51.25 55.01
C PHE A 12 13.86 50.18 54.06
N ILE A 13 14.04 48.96 54.55
CA ILE A 13 14.36 47.80 53.73
C ILE A 13 13.06 47.38 53.02
N LEU A 14 12.96 47.67 51.72
CA LEU A 14 11.89 47.19 50.86
C LEU A 14 12.16 45.72 50.53
N LEU A 15 11.61 44.82 51.33
CA LEU A 15 11.63 43.38 51.08
C LEU A 15 10.66 43.09 49.92
N LEU A 16 11.18 43.00 48.68
CA LEU A 16 10.43 42.44 47.55
C LEU A 16 10.20 40.95 47.83
N THR A 17 9.04 40.62 48.38
CA THR A 17 8.53 39.24 48.36
C THR A 17 8.25 38.86 46.91
N LEU A 18 9.17 38.12 46.30
CA LEU A 18 8.91 37.29 45.12
C LEU A 18 7.85 36.25 45.52
N VAL A 19 6.58 36.62 45.37
CA VAL A 19 5.49 35.66 45.35
C VAL A 19 5.62 34.93 44.03
N SER A 20 6.28 33.77 44.05
CA SER A 20 6.16 32.78 42.99
C SER A 20 4.70 32.32 42.98
N LEU A 21 3.86 32.98 42.17
CA LEU A 21 2.58 32.45 41.77
C LEU A 21 2.86 31.18 40.97
N SER A 22 2.87 30.04 41.65
CA SER A 22 2.76 28.74 41.00
C SER A 22 1.43 28.76 40.22
N HIS A 23 1.51 28.94 38.90
CA HIS A 23 0.35 28.80 38.02
C HIS A 23 -0.18 27.38 38.19
N VAL A 24 -1.30 27.24 38.89
CA VAL A 24 -2.03 25.98 38.99
C VAL A 24 -2.58 25.71 37.58
N SER A 25 -1.97 24.76 36.87
CA SER A 25 -2.49 24.27 35.58
C SER A 25 -3.91 23.75 35.77
N HIS A 26 -4.90 24.43 35.21
CA HIS A 26 -6.30 24.03 35.30
C HIS A 26 -6.60 23.02 34.18
N ALA A 27 -7.07 21.83 34.56
CA ALA A 27 -7.50 20.80 33.62
C ALA A 27 -9.04 20.82 33.51
N ALA A 28 -9.55 21.17 32.34
CA ALA A 28 -10.97 21.08 32.02
C ALA A 28 -11.30 19.67 31.51
N LEU A 29 -11.89 18.83 32.37
CA LEU A 29 -12.46 17.55 31.95
C LEU A 29 -13.76 17.79 31.19
N VAL A 30 -13.80 17.44 29.91
CA VAL A 30 -14.95 17.58 29.03
C VAL A 30 -15.50 16.21 28.66
N LYS A 31 -16.84 16.08 28.65
CA LYS A 31 -17.54 14.79 28.47
C LYS A 31 -18.30 14.68 27.16
N ASN A 32 -18.43 15.79 26.42
CA ASN A 32 -19.13 15.85 25.15
C ASN A 32 -18.65 17.05 24.31
N ILE A 33 -19.16 17.17 23.10
CA ILE A 33 -18.75 18.20 22.14
C ILE A 33 -19.10 19.62 22.61
N GLU A 34 -20.22 19.83 23.30
CA GLU A 34 -20.58 21.18 23.81
C GLU A 34 -19.58 21.66 24.87
N GLN A 35 -19.18 20.78 25.78
CA GLN A 35 -18.18 21.08 26.81
C GLN A 35 -16.79 21.31 26.20
N PHE A 36 -16.42 20.51 25.20
CA PHE A 36 -15.20 20.72 24.42
C PHE A 36 -15.19 22.11 23.77
N ASN A 37 -16.25 22.48 23.05
CA ASN A 37 -16.34 23.76 22.37
C ASN A 37 -16.24 24.95 23.35
N LYS A 38 -16.86 24.84 24.53
CA LYS A 38 -16.75 25.86 25.58
C LYS A 38 -15.33 25.98 26.13
N ALA A 39 -14.64 24.85 26.34
CA ALA A 39 -13.26 24.83 26.80
C ALA A 39 -12.31 25.40 25.73
N ALA A 40 -12.44 24.95 24.48
CA ALA A 40 -11.65 25.40 23.34
C ALA A 40 -11.75 26.92 23.10
N ALA A 41 -12.91 27.52 23.36
CA ALA A 41 -13.12 28.96 23.20
C ALA A 41 -12.44 29.82 24.29
N SER A 42 -12.00 29.24 25.41
CA SER A 42 -11.51 29.99 26.57
C SER A 42 -10.15 29.53 27.12
N VAL A 43 -9.57 28.48 26.54
CA VAL A 43 -8.31 27.87 26.98
C VAL A 43 -7.13 28.84 26.89
N LYS A 44 -6.29 28.84 27.94
CA LYS A 44 -5.12 29.72 28.09
C LYS A 44 -3.81 28.92 28.10
N PRO A 45 -2.66 29.57 27.84
CA PRO A 45 -1.34 28.92 27.97
C PRO A 45 -1.19 28.14 29.29
N GLY A 46 -0.72 26.90 29.20
CA GLY A 46 -0.52 25.99 30.34
C GLY A 46 -1.76 25.23 30.82
N GLU A 47 -2.94 25.51 30.27
CA GLU A 47 -4.18 24.79 30.57
C GLU A 47 -4.34 23.53 29.71
N LYS A 48 -5.20 22.63 30.19
CA LYS A 48 -5.45 21.32 29.56
C LYS A 48 -6.93 21.12 29.29
N ILE A 49 -7.27 20.68 28.09
CA ILE A 49 -8.58 20.12 27.75
C ILE A 49 -8.44 18.59 27.78
N VAL A 50 -9.11 17.96 28.74
CA VAL A 50 -9.05 16.51 28.94
C VAL A 50 -10.36 15.90 28.45
N LEU A 51 -10.31 15.11 27.37
CA LEU A 51 -11.46 14.37 26.88
C LEU A 51 -11.72 13.16 27.79
N ALA A 52 -12.92 13.06 28.36
CA ALA A 52 -13.30 11.94 29.21
C ALA A 52 -13.30 10.62 28.43
N ASN A 53 -12.94 9.53 29.13
CA ASN A 53 -12.99 8.17 28.58
C ASN A 53 -14.38 7.83 28.02
N GLY A 54 -14.42 7.12 26.91
CA GLY A 54 -15.63 6.71 26.22
C GLY A 54 -15.56 6.93 24.71
N THR A 55 -16.70 6.69 24.06
CA THR A 55 -16.87 6.88 22.62
C THR A 55 -17.36 8.29 22.31
N TRP A 56 -16.61 8.99 21.47
CA TRP A 56 -16.92 10.29 20.90
C TRP A 56 -17.34 10.08 19.44
N LYS A 57 -18.65 9.96 19.20
CA LYS A 57 -19.20 9.64 17.89
C LYS A 57 -19.66 10.90 17.15
N ASP A 58 -19.34 10.99 15.87
CA ASP A 58 -19.76 12.07 14.97
C ASP A 58 -19.36 13.46 15.49
N VAL A 59 -18.09 13.63 15.87
CA VAL A 59 -17.53 14.87 16.44
C VAL A 59 -16.45 15.49 15.57
N GLU A 60 -16.58 16.79 15.33
CA GLU A 60 -15.53 17.60 14.69
C GLU A 60 -14.83 18.45 15.76
N LEU A 61 -13.64 18.04 16.18
CA LEU A 61 -12.87 18.70 17.24
C LEU A 61 -12.07 19.85 16.63
N ILE A 62 -12.53 21.10 16.82
CA ILE A 62 -11.85 22.30 16.32
C ILE A 62 -11.21 23.08 17.47
N LEU A 63 -9.89 23.26 17.44
CA LEU A 63 -9.14 24.00 18.46
C LEU A 63 -8.31 25.13 17.84
N LYS A 64 -8.71 26.38 18.09
CA LYS A 64 -7.89 27.57 17.78
C LYS A 64 -7.31 28.12 19.07
N ALA A 65 -6.01 27.97 19.29
CA ALA A 65 -5.41 28.33 20.58
C ALA A 65 -3.94 28.75 20.45
N LYS A 66 -3.49 29.62 21.37
CA LYS A 66 -2.10 30.10 21.41
C LYS A 66 -1.51 29.84 22.80
N GLY A 67 -0.74 28.76 22.92
CA GLY A 67 0.09 28.46 24.07
C GLY A 67 1.41 29.23 24.05
N LEU A 68 2.32 28.86 24.95
CA LEU A 68 3.70 29.36 25.02
C LEU A 68 4.67 28.18 25.04
N ALA A 69 5.94 28.40 24.67
CA ALA A 69 6.97 27.35 24.64
C ALA A 69 7.07 26.59 25.98
N ASP A 70 7.11 27.30 27.09
CA ASP A 70 7.19 26.71 28.44
C ASP A 70 5.82 26.36 29.04
N ASN A 71 4.73 26.81 28.41
CA ASN A 71 3.35 26.61 28.87
C ASN A 71 2.44 26.27 27.68
N PRO A 72 2.61 25.09 27.06
CA PRO A 72 1.79 24.69 25.93
C PRO A 72 0.33 24.46 26.38
N ILE A 73 -0.58 24.48 25.42
CA ILE A 73 -1.97 24.06 25.63
C ILE A 73 -2.06 22.57 25.28
N GLU A 74 -2.60 21.77 26.19
CA GLU A 74 -2.73 20.31 25.99
C GLU A 74 -4.19 19.91 25.68
N LEU A 75 -4.42 19.29 24.53
CA LEU A 75 -5.63 18.51 24.25
C LEU A 75 -5.30 17.02 24.42
N LYS A 76 -5.88 16.35 25.41
CA LYS A 76 -5.49 14.96 25.70
C LYS A 76 -6.65 14.06 26.08
N ALA A 77 -6.48 12.77 25.84
CA ALA A 77 -7.32 11.75 26.44
C ALA A 77 -7.15 11.73 27.97
N GLN A 78 -8.24 11.46 28.69
CA GLN A 78 -8.21 11.17 30.13
C GLN A 78 -7.34 9.94 30.42
N THR A 79 -7.50 8.88 29.63
CA THR A 79 -6.63 7.71 29.63
C THR A 79 -6.29 7.36 28.19
N PRO A 80 -5.00 7.35 27.79
CA PRO A 80 -4.60 6.95 26.44
C PRO A 80 -5.21 5.59 26.08
N GLY A 81 -5.75 5.47 24.86
CA GLY A 81 -6.43 4.27 24.40
C GLY A 81 -7.89 4.10 24.86
N LYS A 82 -8.43 4.97 25.72
CA LYS A 82 -9.83 4.91 26.20
C LYS A 82 -10.73 6.04 25.71
N VAL A 83 -10.21 6.98 24.92
CA VAL A 83 -10.99 8.00 24.22
C VAL A 83 -11.05 7.59 22.75
N ILE A 84 -12.19 7.01 22.36
CA ILE A 84 -12.39 6.43 21.02
C ILE A 84 -13.27 7.37 20.20
N ILE A 85 -12.69 7.96 19.16
CA ILE A 85 -13.36 8.86 18.23
C ILE A 85 -13.85 8.03 17.03
N THR A 86 -15.17 8.03 16.79
CA THR A 86 -15.84 7.13 15.83
C THR A 86 -16.80 7.87 14.91
N GLY A 87 -17.34 7.20 13.89
CA GLY A 87 -18.30 7.79 12.96
C GLY A 87 -17.67 8.89 12.10
N LYS A 88 -18.44 9.92 11.76
CA LYS A 88 -18.00 11.07 10.97
C LYS A 88 -17.28 12.09 11.85
N SER A 89 -16.01 11.84 12.12
CA SER A 89 -15.24 12.65 13.07
C SER A 89 -13.88 13.10 12.55
N ASN A 90 -13.36 14.20 13.07
CA ASN A 90 -12.02 14.73 12.75
C ASN A 90 -11.46 15.58 13.90
N LEU A 91 -10.21 16.02 13.73
CA LEU A 91 -9.52 17.00 14.55
C LEU A 91 -8.86 18.05 13.64
N ALA A 92 -9.16 19.32 13.88
CA ALA A 92 -8.51 20.45 13.23
C ALA A 92 -8.01 21.45 14.28
N PHE A 93 -6.76 21.89 14.18
CA PHE A 93 -6.22 22.87 15.13
C PHE A 93 -5.27 23.87 14.49
N SER A 94 -5.21 25.07 15.06
CA SER A 94 -4.39 26.19 14.60
C SER A 94 -3.94 27.08 15.75
N GLY A 95 -2.91 27.89 15.49
CA GLY A 95 -2.25 28.73 16.48
C GLY A 95 -0.85 28.23 16.83
N GLU A 96 -0.46 28.27 18.10
CA GLU A 96 0.93 27.99 18.51
C GLU A 96 1.00 27.14 19.79
N TYR A 97 2.03 26.29 19.90
CA TYR A 97 2.34 25.52 21.11
C TYR A 97 1.15 24.69 21.64
N ILE A 98 0.49 23.96 20.75
CA ILE A 98 -0.57 23.00 21.09
C ILE A 98 0.00 21.59 21.11
N VAL A 99 -0.31 20.80 22.13
CA VAL A 99 0.03 19.37 22.21
C VAL A 99 -1.23 18.53 22.24
N VAL A 100 -1.38 17.64 21.26
CA VAL A 100 -2.47 16.66 21.18
C VAL A 100 -1.95 15.28 21.54
N SER A 101 -2.64 14.54 22.42
CA SER A 101 -2.22 13.18 22.77
C SER A 101 -3.28 12.18 23.24
N GLY A 102 -3.02 10.89 23.02
CA GLY A 102 -3.76 9.77 23.61
C GLY A 102 -5.08 9.41 22.93
N LEU A 103 -5.37 10.00 21.76
CA LEU A 103 -6.63 9.80 21.05
C LEU A 103 -6.60 8.53 20.18
N VAL A 104 -7.76 7.92 19.92
CA VAL A 104 -7.92 6.79 19.00
C VAL A 104 -9.03 7.08 18.02
N PHE A 105 -8.73 7.16 16.72
CA PHE A 105 -9.71 7.24 15.65
C PHE A 105 -9.90 5.85 15.04
N LYS A 106 -11.12 5.30 15.11
CA LYS A 106 -11.51 4.02 14.50
C LYS A 106 -13.01 3.93 14.28
N ASP A 107 -13.50 2.91 13.60
CA ASP A 107 -14.94 2.67 13.38
C ASP A 107 -15.65 3.90 12.76
N GLY A 108 -15.04 4.49 11.71
CA GLY A 108 -15.54 5.71 11.08
C GLY A 108 -14.65 6.24 9.96
N ALA A 109 -14.90 7.47 9.54
CA ALA A 109 -14.14 8.19 8.52
C ALA A 109 -14.27 9.70 8.74
N THR A 110 -13.34 10.50 8.21
CA THR A 110 -13.49 11.96 8.30
C THR A 110 -14.63 12.46 7.40
N PRO A 111 -15.45 13.44 7.85
CA PRO A 111 -16.41 14.13 6.99
C PRO A 111 -15.75 15.23 6.13
N THR A 112 -14.46 15.51 6.33
CA THR A 112 -13.69 16.54 5.62
C THR A 112 -12.57 15.91 4.79
N GLY A 113 -11.61 16.71 4.31
CA GLY A 113 -10.46 16.20 3.56
C GLY A 113 -9.40 15.53 4.43
N GLU A 114 -9.47 15.67 5.76
CA GLU A 114 -8.42 15.26 6.69
C GLU A 114 -8.99 14.69 8.00
N VAL A 115 -8.39 13.63 8.57
CA VAL A 115 -8.73 13.17 9.93
C VAL A 115 -8.08 14.09 10.98
N ILE A 116 -6.78 14.40 10.84
CA ILE A 116 -6.05 15.36 11.66
C ILE A 116 -5.46 16.46 10.77
N SER A 117 -5.84 17.71 11.04
CA SER A 117 -5.41 18.87 10.27
C SER A 117 -4.71 19.90 11.17
N PHE A 118 -3.47 20.26 10.81
CA PHE A 118 -2.69 21.32 11.47
C PHE A 118 -3.10 22.73 10.99
N ARG A 119 -4.37 22.89 10.63
CA ARG A 119 -4.99 24.17 10.31
C ARG A 119 -6.49 24.10 10.56
N THR A 120 -7.12 25.25 10.74
CA THR A 120 -8.58 25.38 10.82
C THR A 120 -9.18 26.17 9.65
N SER A 121 -8.33 26.83 8.86
CA SER A 121 -8.68 27.50 7.59
C SER A 121 -7.42 27.57 6.71
N ASN A 122 -7.48 28.21 5.54
CA ASN A 122 -6.30 28.39 4.71
C ASN A 122 -5.26 29.33 5.34
N GLU A 123 -5.72 30.25 6.18
CA GLU A 123 -4.93 31.30 6.83
C GLU A 123 -4.51 30.91 8.25
N ASP A 124 -5.35 30.16 8.96
CA ASP A 124 -5.13 29.75 10.36
C ASP A 124 -4.41 28.39 10.41
N VAL A 125 -3.08 28.41 10.47
CA VAL A 125 -2.21 27.22 10.59
C VAL A 125 -1.68 27.03 12.02
N ALA A 126 -1.27 25.81 12.36
CA ALA A 126 -0.58 25.49 13.61
C ALA A 126 0.94 25.65 13.45
N ASN A 127 1.61 26.21 14.45
CA ASN A 127 3.07 26.28 14.53
C ASN A 127 3.56 25.78 15.89
N HIS A 128 4.79 25.28 15.97
CA HIS A 128 5.40 24.81 17.22
C HIS A 128 4.52 23.80 17.99
N SER A 129 3.69 23.05 17.28
CA SER A 129 2.67 22.18 17.85
C SER A 129 3.00 20.72 17.63
N ARG A 130 2.44 19.84 18.47
CA ARG A 130 2.80 18.43 18.51
C ARG A 130 1.57 17.53 18.55
N VAL A 131 1.54 16.50 17.72
CA VAL A 131 0.61 15.37 17.85
C VAL A 131 1.41 14.13 18.22
N THR A 132 1.09 13.51 19.34
CA THR A 132 1.84 12.37 19.86
C THR A 132 0.98 11.31 20.53
N ASN A 133 1.46 10.07 20.58
CA ASN A 133 0.77 8.95 21.24
C ASN A 133 -0.70 8.82 20.82
N THR A 134 -0.97 8.98 19.52
CA THR A 134 -2.32 8.94 18.93
C THR A 134 -2.42 7.81 17.91
N VAL A 135 -3.59 7.19 17.81
CA VAL A 135 -3.87 6.07 16.91
C VAL A 135 -4.92 6.48 15.87
N ILE A 136 -4.67 6.15 14.61
CA ILE A 136 -5.71 6.08 13.56
C ILE A 136 -5.68 4.66 13.02
N ASP A 137 -6.75 3.91 13.27
CA ASP A 137 -6.87 2.50 12.92
C ASP A 137 -8.15 2.27 12.11
N ASN A 138 -7.96 1.91 10.83
CA ASN A 138 -9.04 1.61 9.88
C ASN A 138 -10.14 2.71 9.80
N PHE A 139 -9.74 3.98 9.93
CA PHE A 139 -10.65 5.13 9.88
C PHE A 139 -10.83 5.62 8.42
N SER A 140 -11.37 4.75 7.58
CA SER A 140 -11.51 4.93 6.12
C SER A 140 -12.96 4.78 5.67
N THR A 141 -13.35 5.56 4.66
CA THR A 141 -14.62 5.34 3.94
C THR A 141 -14.57 4.04 3.14
N ASP A 142 -15.73 3.40 2.97
CA ASP A 142 -15.88 2.19 2.12
C ASP A 142 -15.81 2.52 0.62
N LEU A 143 -15.95 3.79 0.26
CA LEU A 143 -15.73 4.29 -1.09
C LEU A 143 -14.23 4.34 -1.40
N ARG A 144 -13.68 3.22 -1.88
CA ARG A 144 -12.24 3.01 -2.10
C ARG A 144 -11.53 4.16 -2.84
N GLN A 145 -12.16 4.69 -3.88
CA GLN A 145 -11.57 5.75 -4.71
C GLN A 145 -11.83 7.18 -4.18
N MET A 146 -12.63 7.33 -3.12
CA MET A 146 -12.84 8.61 -2.47
C MET A 146 -11.58 9.01 -1.71
N SER A 147 -11.00 10.15 -2.10
CA SER A 147 -9.73 10.60 -1.52
C SER A 147 -9.93 11.38 -0.23
N ASP A 148 -9.14 11.04 0.77
CA ASP A 148 -8.89 11.84 1.97
C ASP A 148 -7.43 11.69 2.44
N LEU A 149 -7.06 12.49 3.43
CA LEU A 149 -5.82 12.36 4.18
C LEU A 149 -6.13 11.91 5.60
N TRP A 150 -5.26 11.10 6.21
CA TRP A 150 -5.35 10.92 7.65
C TRP A 150 -4.69 12.06 8.40
N VAL A 151 -3.54 12.53 7.94
CA VAL A 151 -2.84 13.62 8.59
C VAL A 151 -2.36 14.62 7.54
N ALA A 152 -2.70 15.90 7.74
CA ALA A 152 -2.18 17.00 6.94
C ALA A 152 -1.45 18.01 7.82
N MET A 153 -0.14 18.10 7.64
CA MET A 153 0.71 19.07 8.33
C MET A 153 0.83 20.35 7.51
N TYR A 154 0.64 21.48 8.19
CA TYR A 154 0.77 22.86 7.69
C TYR A 154 1.59 23.67 8.71
N GLY A 155 1.91 24.92 8.39
CA GLY A 155 2.66 25.81 9.29
C GLY A 155 4.12 25.42 9.44
N LYS A 156 4.73 25.72 10.58
CA LYS A 156 6.17 25.53 10.84
C LYS A 156 6.46 24.96 12.24
N ASN A 157 7.59 24.29 12.37
CA ASN A 157 8.16 23.76 13.60
C ASN A 157 7.24 22.77 14.33
N ASN A 158 6.35 22.10 13.60
CA ASN A 158 5.46 21.09 14.15
C ASN A 158 6.14 19.72 14.25
N ARG A 159 5.68 18.91 15.20
CA ARG A 159 6.15 17.56 15.44
C ARG A 159 5.00 16.55 15.38
N PHE A 160 5.20 15.46 14.66
CA PHE A 160 4.29 14.32 14.63
C PHE A 160 5.08 13.07 15.04
N ASP A 161 4.88 12.59 16.26
CA ASP A 161 5.75 11.56 16.83
C ASP A 161 5.07 10.53 17.75
N HIS A 162 5.56 9.30 17.76
CA HIS A 162 4.98 8.19 18.55
C HIS A 162 3.50 7.93 18.24
N ASN A 163 3.09 8.11 16.98
CA ASN A 163 1.72 7.81 16.55
C ASN A 163 1.65 6.48 15.80
N SER A 164 0.49 5.84 15.82
CA SER A 164 0.22 4.60 15.08
C SER A 164 -0.85 4.84 14.02
N LEU A 165 -0.49 4.70 12.74
CA LEU A 165 -1.39 4.86 11.60
C LEU A 165 -1.47 3.52 10.87
N VAL A 166 -2.61 2.85 10.92
CA VAL A 166 -2.75 1.46 10.50
C VAL A 166 -4.02 1.24 9.70
N ASN A 167 -3.92 0.55 8.55
CA ASN A 167 -5.06 0.14 7.71
C ASN A 167 -5.81 1.29 7.01
N LYS A 168 -5.11 2.24 6.37
CA LYS A 168 -5.77 3.19 5.45
C LYS A 168 -6.15 2.48 4.17
N ARG A 169 -7.44 2.45 3.83
CA ARG A 169 -7.98 1.56 2.78
C ARG A 169 -8.51 2.27 1.54
N ASN A 170 -8.77 3.58 1.64
CA ASN A 170 -9.20 4.41 0.53
C ASN A 170 -8.05 5.25 -0.05
N ARG A 171 -8.27 5.81 -1.24
CA ARG A 171 -7.34 6.67 -1.96
C ARG A 171 -6.94 7.89 -1.13
N GLY A 172 -5.75 8.42 -1.42
CA GLY A 172 -5.17 9.58 -0.77
C GLY A 172 -4.08 9.19 0.21
N VAL A 173 -3.00 9.98 0.23
CA VAL A 173 -1.81 9.74 1.05
C VAL A 173 -2.18 9.68 2.55
N THR A 174 -1.49 8.82 3.32
CA THR A 174 -1.77 8.69 4.76
C THR A 174 -1.37 9.95 5.52
N LEU A 175 -0.12 10.42 5.37
CA LEU A 175 0.37 11.68 5.93
C LEU A 175 0.94 12.58 4.83
N ALA A 176 0.43 13.81 4.72
CA ALA A 176 0.99 14.83 3.83
C ALA A 176 1.54 16.05 4.58
N VAL A 177 2.73 16.51 4.21
CA VAL A 177 3.19 17.88 4.49
C VAL A 177 2.76 18.78 3.33
N ARG A 178 1.97 19.81 3.63
CA ARG A 178 1.34 20.68 2.65
C ARG A 178 2.04 22.05 2.65
N MET A 179 2.40 22.52 1.47
CA MET A 179 3.25 23.72 1.28
C MET A 179 2.56 24.82 0.47
N ASN A 180 1.23 24.79 0.44
CA ASN A 180 0.42 25.62 -0.45
C ASN A 180 0.55 27.13 -0.18
N THR A 181 1.02 27.51 1.01
CA THR A 181 1.23 28.90 1.45
C THR A 181 2.65 29.08 1.98
N GLU A 182 3.19 30.30 1.92
CA GLU A 182 4.51 30.63 2.51
C GLU A 182 4.59 30.32 4.01
N ALA A 183 3.46 30.41 4.70
CA ALA A 183 3.33 30.03 6.10
C ALA A 183 3.66 28.55 6.35
N SER A 184 3.60 27.69 5.34
CA SER A 184 3.89 26.24 5.44
C SER A 184 5.16 25.79 4.67
N ARG A 185 5.91 26.74 4.09
CA ARG A 185 7.23 26.49 3.46
C ARG A 185 8.36 26.74 4.45
N LYS A 186 9.53 26.12 4.22
CA LYS A 186 10.68 26.11 5.15
C LYS A 186 10.18 25.79 6.56
N ASN A 187 9.42 24.69 6.64
CA ASN A 187 8.59 24.36 7.77
C ASN A 187 9.37 23.73 8.92
N HIS A 188 10.52 23.08 8.69
CA HIS A 188 11.27 22.41 9.76
C HIS A 188 10.40 21.45 10.59
N HIS A 189 9.43 20.79 9.94
CA HIS A 189 8.62 19.76 10.58
C HIS A 189 9.48 18.55 10.96
N VAL A 190 9.11 17.89 12.05
CA VAL A 190 9.74 16.64 12.50
C VAL A 190 8.70 15.53 12.57
N ILE A 191 8.94 14.43 11.86
CA ILE A 191 8.08 13.24 11.82
C ILE A 191 8.92 12.06 12.31
N GLU A 192 8.70 11.58 13.54
CA GLU A 192 9.59 10.58 14.13
C GLU A 192 8.97 9.56 15.08
N TYR A 193 9.60 8.38 15.20
CA TYR A 193 9.12 7.30 16.06
C TYR A 193 7.67 6.87 15.79
N ASN A 194 7.15 7.11 14.58
CA ASN A 194 5.80 6.69 14.21
C ASN A 194 5.81 5.23 13.71
N TYR A 195 4.73 4.53 14.03
CA TYR A 195 4.41 3.25 13.43
C TYR A 195 3.44 3.48 12.27
N PHE A 196 3.96 3.43 11.05
CA PHE A 196 3.14 3.32 9.85
C PHE A 196 2.90 1.83 9.62
N GLY A 197 1.76 1.34 10.12
CA GLY A 197 1.36 -0.06 10.02
C GLY A 197 0.89 -0.43 8.62
N PRO A 198 0.39 -1.67 8.44
CA PRO A 198 0.02 -2.17 7.13
C PRO A 198 -0.94 -1.26 6.39
N ARG A 199 -0.66 -1.10 5.11
CA ARG A 199 -1.54 -0.45 4.13
C ARG A 199 -1.64 -1.40 2.95
N GLN A 200 -2.81 -1.97 2.72
CA GLN A 200 -3.00 -2.89 1.60
C GLN A 200 -2.81 -2.19 0.24
N ILE A 201 -2.63 -2.98 -0.81
CA ILE A 201 -2.58 -2.50 -2.18
C ILE A 201 -3.89 -1.79 -2.53
N LEU A 202 -3.78 -0.55 -3.04
CA LEU A 202 -4.94 0.24 -3.43
C LEU A 202 -5.55 -0.26 -4.74
N GLY A 203 -4.70 -0.72 -5.67
CA GLY A 203 -5.08 -1.05 -7.05
C GLY A 203 -5.16 0.17 -7.97
N ALA A 204 -4.53 1.29 -7.56
CA ALA A 204 -4.53 2.58 -8.26
C ALA A 204 -3.43 3.49 -7.70
N ASN A 205 -3.18 4.61 -8.37
CA ASN A 205 -2.35 5.71 -7.87
C ASN A 205 -3.01 6.50 -6.71
N GLY A 206 -2.19 7.02 -5.80
CA GLY A 206 -2.62 7.80 -4.63
C GLY A 206 -2.65 6.97 -3.35
N GLY A 207 -1.80 5.95 -3.28
CA GLY A 207 -1.66 5.03 -2.16
C GLY A 207 -0.52 5.42 -1.21
N GLU A 208 0.10 6.60 -1.36
CA GLU A 208 1.38 6.89 -0.71
C GLU A 208 1.26 6.90 0.82
N THR A 209 2.26 6.44 1.56
CA THR A 209 2.19 6.50 3.03
C THR A 209 2.55 7.89 3.54
N LEU A 210 3.66 8.44 3.06
CA LEU A 210 4.12 9.77 3.40
C LEU A 210 4.38 10.58 2.13
N ARG A 211 3.87 11.81 2.07
CA ARG A 211 4.20 12.75 1.00
C ARG A 211 4.64 14.09 1.57
N ILE A 212 5.79 14.59 1.11
CA ILE A 212 6.31 15.89 1.54
C ILE A 212 6.28 16.83 0.36
N GLY A 213 5.29 17.73 0.31
CA GLY A 213 5.09 18.65 -0.81
C GLY A 213 4.25 18.09 -1.96
N THR A 214 4.28 18.79 -3.10
CA THR A 214 3.60 18.45 -4.36
C THR A 214 4.43 18.99 -5.53
N SER A 215 4.17 18.53 -6.76
CA SER A 215 4.87 19.02 -7.97
C SER A 215 4.86 20.54 -8.13
N HIS A 216 3.76 21.22 -7.78
CA HIS A 216 3.65 22.67 -7.94
C HIS A 216 4.58 23.47 -7.00
N PHE A 217 4.97 22.90 -5.85
CA PHE A 217 5.86 23.53 -4.87
C PHE A 217 7.17 22.77 -4.71
N SER A 218 7.51 21.90 -5.65
CA SER A 218 8.61 20.94 -5.48
C SER A 218 9.99 21.57 -5.40
N ARG A 219 10.19 22.71 -6.07
CA ARG A 219 11.45 23.45 -6.03
C ARG A 219 11.61 24.30 -4.76
N GLU A 220 10.53 24.48 -3.99
CA GLU A 220 10.56 25.20 -2.73
C GLU A 220 11.13 24.34 -1.60
N TYR A 221 11.83 25.00 -0.68
CA TYR A 221 12.37 24.32 0.50
C TYR A 221 11.27 24.01 1.51
N SER A 222 11.19 22.75 1.91
CA SER A 222 10.36 22.28 3.01
C SER A 222 11.15 22.18 4.30
N ASN A 223 12.38 21.65 4.25
CA ASN A 223 13.23 21.38 5.42
C ASN A 223 12.59 20.41 6.43
N THR A 224 11.67 19.55 5.99
CA THR A 224 11.08 18.51 6.85
C THR A 224 12.12 17.43 7.14
N THR A 225 12.15 16.96 8.39
CA THR A 225 12.90 15.77 8.80
C THR A 225 11.94 14.64 9.15
N ALA A 226 12.05 13.51 8.45
CA ALA A 226 11.37 12.27 8.80
C ALA A 226 12.39 11.22 9.25
N GLN A 227 12.38 10.86 10.53
CA GLN A 227 13.41 10.02 11.13
C GLN A 227 12.93 8.96 12.11
N TYR A 228 13.63 7.83 12.23
CA TYR A 228 13.29 6.77 13.19
C TYR A 228 11.84 6.27 13.10
N ASN A 229 11.21 6.32 11.92
CA ASN A 229 9.88 5.75 11.70
C ASN A 229 9.99 4.30 11.24
N TYR A 230 8.95 3.51 11.53
CA TYR A 230 8.84 2.12 11.08
C TYR A 230 7.67 1.98 10.11
N PHE A 231 7.95 1.61 8.87
CA PHE A 231 7.00 1.32 7.80
C PHE A 231 6.84 -0.19 7.68
N ASP A 232 5.73 -0.73 8.17
CA ASP A 232 5.45 -2.16 8.21
C ASP A 232 4.40 -2.53 7.16
N ARG A 233 4.80 -3.19 6.07
CA ARG A 233 3.90 -3.65 4.99
C ARG A 233 2.97 -2.55 4.49
N THR A 234 3.50 -1.34 4.38
CA THR A 234 2.84 -0.21 3.72
C THR A 234 2.92 -0.43 2.21
N ASN A 235 1.92 -1.05 1.62
CA ASN A 235 1.91 -1.55 0.24
C ASN A 235 0.92 -0.79 -0.66
N GLY A 236 0.51 0.42 -0.27
CA GLY A 236 -0.58 1.16 -0.92
C GLY A 236 -0.40 1.34 -2.42
N GLU A 237 0.83 1.65 -2.84
CA GLU A 237 1.24 1.85 -4.23
C GLU A 237 2.77 1.82 -4.34
N HIS A 238 3.29 2.20 -5.51
CA HIS A 238 4.71 2.33 -5.80
C HIS A 238 5.48 3.24 -4.82
N GLU A 239 4.96 4.41 -4.45
CA GLU A 239 5.67 5.37 -3.58
C GLU A 239 5.29 5.20 -2.10
N ILE A 240 6.15 4.60 -1.28
CA ILE A 240 5.96 4.56 0.18
C ILE A 240 6.11 5.97 0.75
N ILE A 241 7.26 6.58 0.44
CA ILE A 241 7.54 7.98 0.66
C ILE A 241 7.65 8.65 -0.70
N SER A 242 6.84 9.68 -0.92
CA SER A 242 6.88 10.55 -2.08
C SER A 242 7.41 11.92 -1.67
N ASN A 243 8.72 12.13 -1.80
CA ASN A 243 9.33 13.43 -1.55
C ASN A 243 9.12 14.33 -2.77
N LYS A 244 8.40 15.43 -2.59
CA LYS A 244 7.98 16.37 -3.64
C LYS A 244 8.24 17.82 -3.20
N SER A 245 9.42 18.07 -2.62
CA SER A 245 9.90 19.39 -2.16
C SER A 245 11.41 19.33 -1.86
N SER A 246 12.08 20.48 -1.78
CA SER A 246 13.52 20.56 -1.57
C SER A 246 13.95 20.57 -0.09
N GLY A 247 15.19 20.15 0.18
CA GLY A 247 15.88 20.34 1.47
C GLY A 247 15.46 19.39 2.59
N ASN A 248 14.79 18.28 2.28
CA ASN A 248 14.29 17.35 3.29
C ASN A 248 15.35 16.38 3.77
N SER A 249 15.13 15.80 4.95
CA SER A 249 15.98 14.75 5.54
C SER A 249 15.15 13.52 5.89
N LEU A 250 15.48 12.38 5.29
CA LEU A 250 14.82 11.08 5.47
C LEU A 250 15.84 10.12 6.11
N LEU A 251 15.84 10.05 7.44
CA LEU A 251 16.97 9.52 8.20
C LEU A 251 16.56 8.31 9.02
N LYS A 252 17.32 7.21 8.95
CA LYS A 252 17.24 6.13 9.95
C LYS A 252 15.84 5.53 10.12
N ASN A 253 15.08 5.45 9.04
CA ASN A 253 13.78 4.77 9.02
C ASN A 253 13.94 3.28 8.70
N VAL A 254 12.97 2.47 9.10
CA VAL A 254 12.93 1.03 8.76
C VAL A 254 11.72 0.76 7.86
N PHE A 255 11.96 0.06 6.75
CA PHE A 255 10.97 -0.40 5.79
C PHE A 255 10.95 -1.93 5.84
N PHE A 256 9.90 -2.51 6.39
CA PHE A 256 9.75 -3.95 6.56
C PHE A 256 8.68 -4.46 5.59
N GLU A 257 9.12 -5.28 4.61
CA GLU A 257 8.26 -5.95 3.63
C GLU A 257 7.30 -5.00 2.89
N THR A 258 7.76 -3.78 2.62
CA THR A 258 7.02 -2.75 1.91
C THR A 258 7.16 -2.92 0.41
N GLN A 259 6.05 -3.14 -0.29
CA GLN A 259 6.00 -3.17 -1.74
C GLN A 259 5.91 -1.73 -2.25
N GLY A 260 7.01 -1.19 -2.75
CA GLY A 260 7.17 0.21 -3.12
C GLY A 260 8.55 0.75 -2.75
N THR A 261 8.76 2.06 -2.90
CA THR A 261 10.06 2.73 -2.72
C THR A 261 9.99 3.99 -1.87
N LEU A 262 11.14 4.39 -1.33
CA LEU A 262 11.41 5.78 -0.98
C LEU A 262 11.79 6.52 -2.27
N THR A 263 10.90 7.38 -2.77
CA THR A 263 11.13 8.14 -4.01
C THR A 263 11.39 9.61 -3.72
N MET A 264 12.52 10.12 -4.22
CA MET A 264 12.80 11.55 -4.39
C MET A 264 12.09 12.06 -5.65
N ARG A 265 10.76 12.13 -5.60
CA ARG A 265 9.91 12.25 -6.80
C ARG A 265 10.03 13.60 -7.49
N HIS A 266 10.11 14.67 -6.71
CA HIS A 266 10.43 16.02 -7.16
C HIS A 266 11.22 16.76 -6.07
N GLY A 267 11.89 17.85 -6.46
CA GLY A 267 12.64 18.70 -5.54
C GLY A 267 14.08 18.22 -5.30
N HIS A 268 14.90 19.12 -4.79
CA HIS A 268 16.37 19.00 -4.77
C HIS A 268 16.90 18.95 -3.34
N PHE A 269 18.19 18.64 -3.16
CA PHE A 269 18.86 18.74 -1.84
C PHE A 269 18.21 17.85 -0.76
N THR A 270 17.73 16.66 -1.14
CA THR A 270 17.19 15.69 -0.18
C THR A 270 18.32 14.82 0.35
N LYS A 271 18.39 14.68 1.67
CA LYS A 271 19.29 13.75 2.36
C LYS A 271 18.56 12.47 2.75
N VAL A 272 19.02 11.33 2.28
CA VAL A 272 18.50 9.99 2.59
C VAL A 272 19.63 9.15 3.22
N GLU A 273 19.60 9.01 4.54
CA GLU A 273 20.74 8.44 5.27
C GLU A 273 20.35 7.42 6.34
N GLY A 274 21.07 6.30 6.41
CA GLY A 274 20.92 5.35 7.52
C GLY A 274 19.64 4.52 7.52
N ASN A 275 18.89 4.50 6.42
CA ASN A 275 17.61 3.78 6.34
C ASN A 275 17.83 2.28 6.10
N TYR A 276 16.93 1.44 6.61
CA TYR A 276 16.98 -0.01 6.50
C TYR A 276 15.77 -0.53 5.73
N PHE A 277 16.00 -1.23 4.62
CA PHE A 277 14.99 -1.87 3.78
C PHE A 277 15.12 -3.39 3.92
N LEU A 278 14.13 -4.01 4.54
CA LEU A 278 14.05 -5.44 4.80
C LEU A 278 12.97 -6.05 3.90
N GLY A 279 13.36 -6.44 2.69
CA GLY A 279 12.45 -7.00 1.69
C GLY A 279 12.06 -8.45 1.94
N ASN A 280 12.93 -9.23 2.59
CA ASN A 280 12.73 -10.67 2.85
C ASN A 280 12.32 -11.47 1.59
N ARG A 281 12.79 -11.05 0.42
CA ARG A 281 12.45 -11.64 -0.90
C ARG A 281 10.96 -11.56 -1.24
N LYS A 282 10.17 -10.75 -0.54
CA LYS A 282 8.76 -10.53 -0.87
C LYS A 282 8.65 -9.81 -2.23
N PRO A 283 7.75 -10.25 -3.13
CA PRO A 283 7.59 -9.65 -4.46
C PRO A 283 7.38 -8.14 -4.42
N ASN A 284 7.98 -7.42 -5.38
CA ASN A 284 7.86 -5.97 -5.56
C ASN A 284 8.34 -5.10 -4.40
N THR A 285 9.10 -5.66 -3.46
CA THR A 285 9.79 -4.85 -2.44
C THR A 285 10.91 -4.05 -3.10
N GLY A 286 10.90 -2.73 -2.91
CA GLY A 286 11.86 -1.81 -3.51
C GLY A 286 12.62 -1.01 -2.47
N GLY A 287 13.64 -0.29 -2.92
CA GLY A 287 14.48 0.53 -2.05
C GLY A 287 14.34 2.02 -2.35
N ILE A 288 15.40 2.62 -2.88
CA ILE A 288 15.51 4.07 -3.07
C ILE A 288 15.46 4.41 -4.55
N ARG A 289 14.59 5.38 -4.92
CA ARG A 289 14.51 5.93 -6.27
C ARG A 289 14.93 7.40 -6.29
N ILE A 290 15.94 7.69 -7.10
CA ILE A 290 16.66 8.96 -7.21
C ILE A 290 16.29 9.66 -8.51
N ILE A 291 15.87 10.91 -8.37
CA ILE A 291 15.48 11.83 -9.44
C ILE A 291 15.93 13.22 -8.98
N ASN A 292 16.03 14.17 -9.92
CA ASN A 292 16.37 15.56 -9.65
C ASN A 292 17.78 15.74 -9.08
N GLU A 293 18.13 17.00 -8.83
CA GLU A 293 19.50 17.43 -8.53
C GLU A 293 19.90 17.41 -7.05
N SER A 294 21.21 17.30 -6.80
CA SER A 294 21.85 17.46 -5.50
C SER A 294 21.31 16.55 -4.40
N GLN A 295 20.96 15.31 -4.74
CA GLN A 295 20.52 14.32 -3.75
C GLN A 295 21.71 13.69 -3.03
N SER A 296 21.54 13.36 -1.76
CA SER A 296 22.54 12.62 -0.98
C SER A 296 21.92 11.35 -0.42
N VAL A 297 22.42 10.19 -0.86
CA VAL A 297 21.95 8.85 -0.47
C VAL A 297 23.12 8.08 0.13
N SER A 298 23.16 7.98 1.45
CA SER A 298 24.31 7.38 2.14
C SER A 298 23.99 6.44 3.29
N ASN A 299 24.87 5.46 3.52
CA ASN A 299 24.78 4.56 4.68
C ASN A 299 23.43 3.84 4.81
N ASN A 300 22.74 3.56 3.70
CA ASN A 300 21.49 2.82 3.72
C ASN A 300 21.77 1.31 3.60
N TYR A 301 20.97 0.50 4.29
CA TYR A 301 21.02 -0.97 4.25
C TYR A 301 19.82 -1.51 3.50
N MET A 302 20.05 -2.37 2.51
CA MET A 302 19.02 -2.95 1.66
C MET A 302 19.22 -4.46 1.57
N TYR A 303 18.21 -5.22 1.95
CA TYR A 303 18.27 -6.68 1.98
C TYR A 303 17.03 -7.31 1.35
N GLY A 304 17.25 -8.26 0.43
CA GLY A 304 16.19 -9.11 -0.08
C GLY A 304 15.13 -8.39 -0.90
N LEU A 305 15.47 -7.32 -1.63
CA LEU A 305 14.53 -6.55 -2.44
C LEU A 305 14.38 -7.16 -3.83
N THR A 306 13.15 -7.30 -4.32
CA THR A 306 12.85 -8.00 -5.60
C THR A 306 12.11 -7.13 -6.62
N GLY A 307 11.94 -5.84 -6.34
CA GLY A 307 11.33 -4.92 -7.29
C GLY A 307 12.24 -4.68 -8.49
N GLN A 308 11.64 -4.50 -9.66
CA GLN A 308 12.31 -4.26 -10.95
C GLN A 308 11.97 -2.88 -11.50
N ARG A 309 12.69 -2.41 -12.53
CA ARG A 309 12.46 -1.14 -13.22
C ARG A 309 12.50 0.03 -12.24
N LEU A 310 11.40 0.76 -12.10
CA LEU A 310 11.30 1.89 -11.19
C LEU A 310 11.24 1.48 -9.69
N ARG A 311 11.39 0.19 -9.37
CA ARG A 311 11.28 -0.40 -8.02
C ARG A 311 12.51 -1.21 -7.58
N GLY A 312 13.64 -1.08 -8.28
CA GLY A 312 14.90 -1.69 -7.86
C GLY A 312 15.30 -1.35 -6.41
N ALA A 313 16.29 -2.07 -5.90
CA ALA A 313 16.92 -1.75 -4.62
C ALA A 313 17.47 -0.33 -4.63
N LEU A 314 18.12 0.05 -5.73
CA LEU A 314 18.60 1.40 -5.97
C LEU A 314 18.35 1.77 -7.43
N VAL A 315 17.61 2.85 -7.65
CA VAL A 315 17.18 3.31 -8.97
C VAL A 315 17.64 4.73 -9.20
N ILE A 316 18.39 4.98 -10.27
CA ILE A 316 18.74 6.31 -10.76
C ILE A 316 17.98 6.53 -12.07
N MET A 317 17.07 7.51 -12.09
CA MET A 317 16.24 7.76 -13.28
C MET A 317 16.93 8.64 -14.31
N ASN A 318 16.57 8.44 -15.58
CA ASN A 318 16.71 9.47 -16.60
C ASN A 318 15.70 10.60 -16.37
N GLY A 319 16.08 11.82 -16.77
CA GLY A 319 15.24 13.01 -16.69
C GLY A 319 14.73 13.47 -18.04
N VAL A 320 13.79 14.42 -18.00
CA VAL A 320 13.32 15.18 -19.16
C VAL A 320 14.19 16.44 -19.30
N PRO A 321 14.81 16.69 -20.46
CA PRO A 321 15.54 17.94 -20.69
C PRO A 321 14.64 19.17 -20.48
N ASN A 322 15.10 20.18 -19.74
CA ASN A 322 14.31 21.38 -19.40
C ASN A 322 12.92 21.05 -18.80
N SER A 323 12.88 20.04 -17.92
CA SER A 323 11.65 19.47 -17.37
C SER A 323 10.72 20.51 -16.73
N PRO A 324 9.41 20.47 -17.02
CA PRO A 324 8.41 21.20 -16.24
C PRO A 324 8.24 20.59 -14.83
N PRO A 325 7.73 21.34 -13.84
CA PRO A 325 7.74 20.92 -12.42
C PRO A 325 7.02 19.61 -12.09
N ASN A 326 6.10 19.15 -12.95
CA ASN A 326 5.34 17.91 -12.78
C ASN A 326 5.93 16.70 -13.53
N ARG A 327 7.04 16.88 -14.26
CA ARG A 327 7.77 15.78 -14.92
C ARG A 327 8.96 15.35 -14.07
N TYR A 328 10.09 15.00 -14.69
CA TYR A 328 11.25 14.40 -14.03
C TYR A 328 12.48 15.26 -14.34
N ASP A 329 12.98 16.02 -13.36
CA ASP A 329 14.26 16.72 -13.55
C ASP A 329 15.40 15.67 -13.58
N PRO A 330 16.44 15.84 -14.40
CA PRO A 330 17.56 14.91 -14.47
C PRO A 330 18.31 14.80 -13.14
N VAL A 331 18.98 13.66 -12.94
CA VAL A 331 19.87 13.45 -11.79
C VAL A 331 21.19 14.17 -12.07
N ILE A 332 21.49 15.20 -11.28
CA ILE A 332 22.69 16.04 -11.40
C ILE A 332 23.31 16.22 -10.03
N ASP A 333 24.64 16.29 -9.93
CA ASP A 333 25.38 16.59 -8.69
C ASP A 333 24.95 15.74 -7.48
N SER A 334 24.57 14.47 -7.71
CA SER A 334 24.01 13.59 -6.68
C SER A 334 25.01 12.54 -6.24
N ALA A 335 24.95 12.17 -4.96
CA ALA A 335 25.90 11.26 -4.33
C ALA A 335 25.24 10.02 -3.74
N MET A 336 25.71 8.84 -4.14
CA MET A 336 25.17 7.54 -3.75
C MET A 336 26.28 6.70 -3.11
N ASN A 337 26.51 6.94 -1.81
CA ASN A 337 27.75 6.53 -1.17
C ASN A 337 27.55 5.58 0.02
N ASN A 338 28.46 4.64 0.22
CA ASN A 338 28.52 3.83 1.45
C ASN A 338 27.22 3.05 1.75
N ASN A 339 26.45 2.66 0.72
CA ASN A 339 25.26 1.84 0.89
C ASN A 339 25.61 0.35 0.83
N ILE A 340 24.79 -0.47 1.48
CA ILE A 340 24.89 -1.94 1.46
C ILE A 340 23.65 -2.50 0.78
N VAL A 341 23.86 -3.32 -0.26
CA VAL A 341 22.82 -4.04 -0.99
C VAL A 341 23.14 -5.53 -0.94
N ILE A 342 22.26 -6.30 -0.30
CA ILE A 342 22.44 -7.74 -0.08
C ILE A 342 21.26 -8.52 -0.67
N ASP A 343 21.55 -9.54 -1.48
CA ASP A 343 20.57 -10.47 -2.07
C ASP A 343 19.32 -9.76 -2.64
N SER A 344 19.56 -8.63 -3.30
CA SER A 344 18.53 -7.81 -3.94
C SER A 344 18.73 -7.83 -5.44
N ASP A 345 17.64 -7.89 -6.19
CA ASP A 345 17.70 -8.36 -7.58
C ASP A 345 18.12 -7.28 -8.59
N HIS A 346 17.72 -6.02 -8.38
CA HIS A 346 17.86 -4.99 -9.41
C HIS A 346 18.42 -3.68 -8.87
N ILE A 347 19.46 -3.18 -9.53
CA ILE A 347 20.02 -1.83 -9.46
C ILE A 347 19.92 -1.25 -10.87
N GLU A 348 19.18 -0.16 -10.99
CA GLU A 348 18.61 0.28 -12.27
C GLU A 348 19.12 1.68 -12.58
N LEU A 349 19.99 1.82 -13.59
CA LEU A 349 20.69 3.08 -13.88
C LEU A 349 20.22 3.68 -15.22
N GLY A 350 19.79 4.94 -15.20
CA GLY A 350 19.10 5.57 -16.33
C GLY A 350 17.65 5.12 -16.49
N ALA A 351 17.06 4.54 -15.44
CA ALA A 351 15.76 3.89 -15.51
C ALA A 351 14.67 4.83 -16.06
N GLY A 352 13.86 4.28 -16.98
CA GLY A 352 12.83 5.03 -17.69
C GLY A 352 13.34 5.86 -18.86
N ALA A 353 14.56 5.64 -19.36
CA ALA A 353 15.02 6.27 -20.60
C ALA A 353 14.05 6.00 -21.76
N ASP A 354 13.63 7.06 -22.43
CA ASP A 354 12.79 7.02 -23.63
C ASP A 354 12.97 8.33 -24.42
N GLU A 355 12.20 8.54 -25.49
CA GLU A 355 12.28 9.76 -26.31
C GLU A 355 12.05 11.05 -25.48
N GLU A 356 11.22 11.00 -24.44
CA GLU A 356 10.94 12.16 -23.57
C GLU A 356 12.00 12.28 -22.45
N ARG A 357 12.32 11.16 -21.79
CA ARG A 357 13.28 11.04 -20.69
C ARG A 357 14.68 10.74 -21.24
N SER A 358 15.20 11.69 -22.01
CA SER A 358 16.45 11.57 -22.76
C SER A 358 17.66 12.25 -22.11
N ALA A 359 17.54 12.71 -20.86
CA ALA A 359 18.66 13.30 -20.11
C ALA A 359 19.24 12.29 -19.09
N PRO A 360 20.38 11.65 -19.38
CA PRO A 360 21.04 10.75 -18.43
C PRO A 360 21.62 11.49 -17.23
N PRO A 361 21.97 10.76 -16.14
CA PRO A 361 22.61 11.34 -14.97
C PRO A 361 23.94 12.03 -15.30
N THR A 362 24.23 13.16 -14.67
CA THR A 362 25.50 13.89 -14.85
C THR A 362 26.11 14.35 -13.54
N THR A 363 27.43 14.58 -13.54
CA THR A 363 28.24 15.12 -12.42
C THR A 363 27.99 14.43 -11.06
N SER A 364 27.55 13.17 -11.09
CA SER A 364 27.11 12.42 -9.93
C SER A 364 28.15 11.38 -9.53
N GLU A 365 28.02 10.79 -8.35
CA GLU A 365 28.96 9.80 -7.84
C GLU A 365 28.27 8.58 -7.22
N PHE A 366 28.94 7.43 -7.36
CA PHE A 366 28.55 6.16 -6.79
C PHE A 366 29.79 5.54 -6.13
N SER A 367 29.97 5.76 -4.83
CA SER A 367 31.24 5.42 -4.17
C SER A 367 31.11 4.60 -2.88
N GLY A 368 32.05 3.68 -2.67
CA GLY A 368 32.12 2.93 -1.41
C GLY A 368 30.92 2.04 -1.13
N ASN A 369 30.16 1.59 -2.13
CA ASN A 369 29.00 0.73 -1.92
C ASN A 369 29.41 -0.75 -1.86
N ILE A 370 28.72 -1.56 -1.07
CA ILE A 370 28.88 -3.02 -1.02
C ILE A 370 27.64 -3.66 -1.66
N ILE A 371 27.82 -4.42 -2.73
CA ILE A 371 26.77 -5.18 -3.40
C ILE A 371 27.14 -6.66 -3.39
N LEU A 372 26.41 -7.46 -2.62
CA LEU A 372 26.66 -8.90 -2.49
C LEU A 372 25.36 -9.66 -2.72
N GLY A 373 25.31 -10.54 -3.71
CA GLY A 373 24.08 -11.24 -4.05
C GLY A 373 24.29 -12.61 -4.65
N LYS A 374 23.37 -13.53 -4.35
CA LYS A 374 23.23 -14.82 -5.06
C LYS A 374 21.92 -14.97 -5.81
N SER A 375 20.96 -14.07 -5.59
CA SER A 375 19.63 -14.13 -6.20
C SER A 375 19.63 -13.68 -7.66
N ASN A 376 20.39 -12.64 -7.98
CA ASN A 376 20.70 -12.20 -9.33
C ASN A 376 22.21 -11.93 -9.42
N LEU A 377 22.91 -12.63 -10.31
CA LEU A 377 24.35 -12.45 -10.54
C LEU A 377 24.66 -11.30 -11.51
N GLU A 378 23.64 -10.68 -12.10
CA GLU A 378 23.73 -9.50 -12.96
C GLU A 378 22.82 -8.40 -12.40
N PRO A 379 23.11 -7.85 -11.20
CA PRO A 379 22.19 -6.96 -10.52
C PRO A 379 22.06 -5.58 -11.19
N PHE A 380 22.96 -5.21 -12.09
CA PHE A 380 22.96 -3.89 -12.74
C PHE A 380 22.35 -3.94 -14.15
N THR A 381 21.36 -3.09 -14.39
CA THR A 381 20.86 -2.79 -15.74
C THR A 381 21.12 -1.31 -16.06
N LEU A 382 21.69 -1.06 -17.25
CA LEU A 382 21.92 0.29 -17.76
C LEU A 382 20.94 0.55 -18.91
N TYR A 383 20.17 1.63 -18.80
CA TYR A 383 19.17 2.02 -19.80
C TYR A 383 19.67 3.13 -20.73
N ASP A 384 20.75 3.83 -20.36
CA ASP A 384 21.33 4.93 -21.11
C ASP A 384 22.82 5.11 -20.75
N ASP A 385 23.49 6.13 -21.29
CA ASP A 385 24.87 6.48 -20.98
C ASP A 385 25.07 6.85 -19.50
N MET A 386 25.94 6.10 -18.81
CA MET A 386 26.29 6.32 -17.39
C MET A 386 27.65 7.00 -17.20
N SER A 387 28.25 7.58 -18.26
CA SER A 387 29.52 8.30 -18.17
C SER A 387 29.50 9.51 -17.22
N GLY A 388 28.31 10.05 -16.95
CA GLY A 388 28.09 11.14 -16.01
C GLY A 388 28.10 10.74 -14.52
N ILE A 389 28.28 9.45 -14.20
CA ILE A 389 28.43 8.95 -12.83
C ILE A 389 29.86 8.46 -12.62
N ASN A 390 30.53 9.00 -11.61
CA ASN A 390 31.85 8.52 -11.19
C ASN A 390 31.71 7.32 -10.23
N PHE A 391 32.14 6.14 -10.66
CA PHE A 391 32.14 4.93 -9.85
C PHE A 391 33.50 4.73 -9.17
N THR A 392 33.55 4.66 -7.83
CA THR A 392 34.82 4.50 -7.10
C THR A 392 34.71 3.66 -5.84
N GLY A 393 35.65 2.74 -5.61
CA GLY A 393 35.77 2.00 -4.35
C GLY A 393 34.55 1.14 -3.97
N ASN A 394 33.76 0.69 -4.96
CA ASN A 394 32.63 -0.19 -4.73
C ASN A 394 33.08 -1.66 -4.68
N TYR A 395 32.28 -2.52 -4.06
CA TYR A 395 32.56 -3.94 -3.94
C TYR A 395 31.41 -4.77 -4.52
N LEU A 396 31.76 -5.78 -5.31
CA LEU A 396 30.83 -6.76 -5.90
C LEU A 396 31.32 -8.18 -5.58
N ASN A 397 30.42 -9.14 -5.34
CA ASN A 397 30.88 -10.51 -5.11
C ASN A 397 31.48 -11.15 -6.37
N GLU A 398 32.49 -12.00 -6.21
CA GLU A 398 33.27 -12.62 -7.31
C GLU A 398 32.43 -13.32 -8.38
N GLU A 399 31.29 -13.92 -8.00
CA GLU A 399 30.41 -14.62 -8.93
C GLU A 399 29.45 -13.70 -9.69
N ALA A 400 29.32 -12.45 -9.27
CA ALA A 400 28.45 -11.46 -9.91
C ALA A 400 29.22 -10.63 -10.94
N SER A 401 28.50 -10.11 -11.93
CA SER A 401 29.04 -9.26 -12.97
C SER A 401 28.29 -7.93 -13.06
N THR A 402 28.94 -6.94 -13.66
CA THR A 402 28.36 -5.62 -13.93
C THR A 402 28.84 -5.10 -15.29
N PRO A 403 27.99 -4.42 -16.07
CA PRO A 403 28.40 -3.75 -17.29
C PRO A 403 29.30 -2.53 -17.05
N ILE A 404 29.48 -2.10 -15.80
CA ILE A 404 30.33 -0.96 -15.43
C ILE A 404 31.80 -1.39 -15.43
N THR A 405 32.64 -0.70 -16.19
CA THR A 405 34.01 -1.14 -16.52
C THR A 405 35.08 -0.79 -15.49
N SER A 406 34.79 0.10 -14.53
CA SER A 406 35.75 0.53 -13.50
C SER A 406 35.07 0.95 -12.19
N GLY A 407 35.83 1.07 -11.11
CA GLY A 407 35.31 1.53 -9.82
C GLY A 407 34.75 0.43 -8.91
N PHE A 408 34.85 -0.84 -9.31
CA PHE A 408 34.44 -2.02 -8.56
C PHE A 408 35.62 -2.94 -8.28
N ALA A 409 35.74 -3.39 -7.03
CA ALA A 409 36.62 -4.47 -6.61
C ALA A 409 35.80 -5.74 -6.35
N SER A 410 36.34 -6.89 -6.77
CA SER A 410 35.74 -8.18 -6.43
C SER A 410 36.07 -8.58 -4.99
N THR A 411 35.11 -9.20 -4.32
CA THR A 411 35.28 -9.78 -2.97
C THR A 411 34.54 -11.11 -2.89
N PRO A 412 34.97 -12.08 -2.07
CA PRO A 412 34.16 -13.28 -1.85
C PRO A 412 32.77 -12.93 -1.31
N TYR A 413 31.74 -13.70 -1.69
CA TYR A 413 30.46 -13.61 -1.00
C TYR A 413 30.62 -14.15 0.44
N SER A 414 30.65 -13.24 1.40
CA SER A 414 30.68 -13.55 2.84
C SER A 414 29.62 -12.72 3.54
N VAL A 415 28.43 -13.31 3.69
CA VAL A 415 27.28 -12.72 4.37
C VAL A 415 26.82 -13.70 5.43
N THR A 416 26.69 -13.22 6.67
CA THR A 416 26.21 -14.02 7.80
C THR A 416 25.12 -13.27 8.56
N THR A 417 24.24 -14.02 9.23
CA THR A 417 23.27 -13.41 10.14
C THR A 417 23.97 -12.98 11.42
N ASN A 418 23.92 -11.69 11.73
CA ASN A 418 24.57 -11.12 12.91
C ASN A 418 23.72 -11.31 14.18
N GLN A 419 24.23 -10.81 15.32
CA GLN A 419 23.56 -10.92 16.63
C GLN A 419 22.18 -10.24 16.72
N TYR A 420 21.84 -9.35 15.78
CA TYR A 420 20.53 -8.69 15.70
C TYR A 420 19.58 -9.37 14.70
N GLY A 421 19.98 -10.49 14.10
CA GLY A 421 19.17 -11.20 13.11
C GLY A 421 19.20 -10.57 11.70
N LEU A 422 20.15 -9.67 11.42
CA LEU A 422 20.30 -9.03 10.11
C LEU A 422 21.41 -9.71 9.30
N GLN A 423 21.25 -9.77 7.97
CA GLN A 423 22.33 -10.23 7.10
C GLN A 423 23.43 -9.18 7.03
N SER A 424 24.66 -9.56 7.34
CA SER A 424 25.79 -8.63 7.43
C SER A 424 26.98 -9.16 6.62
N PRO A 425 27.63 -8.31 5.82
CA PRO A 425 28.97 -8.58 5.32
C PRO A 425 29.97 -8.69 6.47
N ASP A 426 31.16 -9.19 6.15
CA ASP A 426 32.28 -9.21 7.11
C ASP A 426 32.63 -7.81 7.62
N LYS A 427 32.96 -7.73 8.90
CA LYS A 427 33.32 -6.47 9.57
C LYS A 427 34.45 -5.72 8.84
N ALA A 428 35.46 -6.44 8.35
CA ALA A 428 36.57 -5.81 7.63
C ALA A 428 36.11 -5.05 6.38
N LEU A 429 35.09 -5.57 5.68
CA LEU A 429 34.51 -4.92 4.50
C LEU A 429 33.64 -3.72 4.89
N LEU A 430 32.86 -3.84 5.98
CA LEU A 430 32.10 -2.72 6.55
C LEU A 430 33.02 -1.55 6.96
N ASP A 431 34.19 -1.87 7.53
CA ASP A 431 35.19 -0.89 7.95
C ASP A 431 35.81 -0.15 6.74
N GLN A 432 35.94 -0.79 5.57
CA GLN A 432 36.46 -0.14 4.34
C GLN A 432 35.60 1.04 3.88
N ILE A 433 34.29 0.94 4.10
CA ILE A 433 33.33 1.94 3.63
C ILE A 433 32.79 2.82 4.77
N GLY A 434 33.29 2.61 6.01
CA GLY A 434 32.86 3.37 7.18
C GLY A 434 31.37 3.21 7.52
N PHE A 435 30.75 2.06 7.20
CA PHE A 435 29.31 1.86 7.44
C PHE A 435 28.96 1.80 8.93
N GLY A 436 29.84 1.20 9.73
CA GLY A 436 29.58 0.86 11.12
C GLY A 436 28.89 -0.50 11.28
N GLU A 437 28.32 -0.74 12.47
CA GLU A 437 27.63 -1.99 12.78
C GLU A 437 26.26 -2.04 12.09
N VAL A 438 25.97 -3.15 11.39
CA VAL A 438 24.64 -3.41 10.80
C VAL A 438 23.64 -3.68 11.93
N LYS A 439 22.82 -2.68 12.25
CA LYS A 439 21.84 -2.70 13.35
C LYS A 439 20.69 -1.77 13.04
N LEU A 440 19.46 -2.23 13.28
CA LEU A 440 18.28 -1.39 13.09
C LEU A 440 18.38 -0.10 13.93
N PRO A 441 18.08 1.08 13.34
CA PRO A 441 18.09 2.34 14.07
C PRO A 441 16.90 2.48 15.03
N VAL A 442 15.81 1.74 14.77
CA VAL A 442 14.64 1.63 15.62
C VAL A 442 13.96 0.29 15.36
N THR A 443 13.33 -0.29 16.37
CA THR A 443 12.56 -1.54 16.27
C THR A 443 11.05 -1.26 16.23
N LYS A 444 10.27 -2.23 15.75
CA LYS A 444 8.79 -2.15 15.74
C LYS A 444 8.19 -1.89 17.14
N LYS A 445 8.87 -2.30 18.21
CA LYS A 445 8.43 -2.11 19.60
C LYS A 445 8.68 -0.68 20.12
N GLU A 446 9.70 0.00 19.59
CA GLU A 446 10.12 1.34 20.03
C GLU A 446 9.35 2.48 19.36
N VAL A 447 8.54 2.18 18.33
CA VAL A 447 7.74 3.18 17.62
C VAL A 447 6.25 3.08 17.95
N GLY A 448 5.51 4.12 17.59
CA GLY A 448 4.05 4.18 17.67
C GLY A 448 3.53 4.51 19.06
N ALA A 449 2.20 4.47 19.19
CA ALA A 449 1.54 4.70 20.46
C ALA A 449 1.86 3.57 21.45
N ASP A 450 2.17 3.91 22.70
CA ASP A 450 2.65 2.96 23.72
C ASP A 450 1.56 1.98 24.17
N PHE A 451 0.31 2.42 24.12
CA PHE A 451 -0.87 1.62 24.46
C PHE A 451 -1.44 0.81 23.28
N TYR A 452 -0.93 1.00 22.06
CA TYR A 452 -1.47 0.33 20.88
C TYR A 452 -0.76 -1.00 20.62
N VAL A 453 -1.55 -2.07 20.55
CA VAL A 453 -1.07 -3.41 20.22
C VAL A 453 -0.94 -3.53 18.71
N LYS A 454 0.28 -3.81 18.23
CA LYS A 454 0.61 -3.90 16.81
C LYS A 454 0.36 -5.31 16.24
N ASP A 455 -0.88 -5.79 16.38
CA ASP A 455 -1.33 -7.12 15.93
C ASP A 455 -2.10 -7.01 14.60
N GLU A 456 -1.36 -7.09 13.50
CA GLU A 456 -1.86 -6.81 12.15
C GLU A 456 -1.78 -8.07 11.27
N GLY A 457 -2.09 -9.22 11.86
CA GLY A 457 -2.22 -10.48 11.14
C GLY A 457 -3.46 -10.49 10.26
N LYS A 458 -3.36 -11.06 9.05
CA LYS A 458 -4.54 -11.42 8.26
C LYS A 458 -5.08 -12.76 8.76
N VAL A 459 -6.40 -12.88 8.88
CA VAL A 459 -7.04 -14.16 9.18
C VAL A 459 -6.87 -15.07 7.96
N ALA A 460 -6.12 -16.16 8.13
CA ALA A 460 -5.93 -17.17 7.09
C ALA A 460 -7.20 -18.01 6.93
N PHE A 461 -7.44 -18.51 5.72
CA PHE A 461 -8.43 -19.56 5.49
C PHE A 461 -8.14 -20.78 6.37
N GLN A 462 -9.21 -21.47 6.79
CA GLN A 462 -9.14 -22.69 7.60
C GLN A 462 -8.44 -22.55 8.97
N SER A 463 -8.24 -21.33 9.47
CA SER A 463 -7.64 -21.08 10.79
C SER A 463 -8.64 -21.20 11.96
N GLY A 464 -9.93 -21.25 11.66
CA GLY A 464 -11.04 -21.33 12.61
C GLY A 464 -11.55 -22.75 12.85
N LYS A 465 -12.82 -22.86 13.27
CA LYS A 465 -13.46 -24.15 13.56
C LYS A 465 -14.07 -24.78 12.31
N HIS A 466 -14.13 -26.10 12.30
CA HIS A 466 -14.83 -26.87 11.28
C HIS A 466 -16.28 -27.15 11.71
N THR A 467 -17.24 -26.76 10.88
CA THR A 467 -18.67 -26.96 11.12
C THR A 467 -19.26 -27.84 10.03
N LYS A 468 -19.83 -28.98 10.39
CA LYS A 468 -20.56 -29.83 9.44
C LYS A 468 -21.88 -29.16 9.06
N VAL A 469 -22.19 -29.12 7.77
CA VAL A 469 -23.43 -28.54 7.25
C VAL A 469 -24.24 -29.62 6.56
N LYS A 470 -25.45 -29.89 7.05
CA LYS A 470 -26.35 -30.88 6.45
C LYS A 470 -26.87 -30.40 5.09
N ALA A 471 -27.06 -31.33 4.15
CA ALA A 471 -27.76 -31.05 2.90
C ALA A 471 -29.18 -30.48 3.17
N GLY A 472 -29.67 -29.67 2.24
CA GLY A 472 -31.01 -29.08 2.31
C GLY A 472 -31.09 -27.63 1.84
N THR A 473 -32.29 -27.06 1.94
CA THR A 473 -32.57 -25.68 1.57
C THR A 473 -32.03 -24.70 2.60
N ASP A 474 -31.27 -23.69 2.15
CA ASP A 474 -30.67 -22.60 2.94
C ASP A 474 -29.79 -23.05 4.12
N THR A 475 -29.46 -24.34 4.26
CA THR A 475 -28.62 -24.85 5.35
C THR A 475 -27.21 -24.26 5.29
N LEU A 476 -26.65 -24.12 4.08
CA LEU A 476 -25.38 -23.43 3.83
C LEU A 476 -25.45 -21.95 4.22
N ILE A 477 -26.53 -21.25 3.87
CA ILE A 477 -26.71 -19.83 4.20
C ILE A 477 -26.76 -19.63 5.72
N ASN A 478 -27.53 -20.47 6.42
CA ASN A 478 -27.63 -20.42 7.87
C ASN A 478 -26.29 -20.72 8.55
N ALA A 479 -25.53 -21.68 8.03
CA ALA A 479 -24.19 -22.00 8.54
C ALA A 479 -23.19 -20.86 8.29
N LEU A 480 -23.25 -20.23 7.12
CA LEU A 480 -22.43 -19.07 6.77
C LEU A 480 -22.73 -17.89 7.69
N ALA A 481 -24.00 -17.56 7.92
CA ALA A 481 -24.40 -16.49 8.84
C ALA A 481 -23.96 -16.72 10.30
N ALA A 482 -23.79 -17.99 10.70
CA ALA A 482 -23.33 -18.37 12.05
C ALA A 482 -21.80 -18.55 12.17
N SER A 483 -21.07 -18.44 11.06
CA SER A 483 -19.62 -18.66 11.01
C SER A 483 -18.82 -17.46 11.52
N GLN A 484 -17.54 -17.68 11.81
CA GLN A 484 -16.57 -16.66 12.21
C GLN A 484 -15.41 -16.58 11.21
N PRO A 485 -14.61 -15.50 11.19
CA PRO A 485 -13.43 -15.39 10.34
C PRO A 485 -12.51 -16.61 10.49
N GLY A 486 -12.15 -17.24 9.36
CA GLY A 486 -11.27 -18.41 9.29
C GLY A 486 -11.97 -19.77 9.42
N ASP A 487 -13.27 -19.81 9.73
CA ASP A 487 -14.01 -21.06 9.87
C ASP A 487 -14.10 -21.87 8.56
N VAL A 488 -14.40 -23.16 8.71
CA VAL A 488 -14.62 -24.10 7.61
C VAL A 488 -16.03 -24.67 7.67
N LEU A 489 -16.81 -24.50 6.60
CA LEU A 489 -18.10 -25.15 6.41
C LEU A 489 -17.90 -26.44 5.61
N MET A 490 -18.02 -27.57 6.29
CA MET A 490 -17.82 -28.91 5.73
C MET A 490 -19.15 -29.49 5.26
N LEU A 491 -19.35 -29.57 3.94
CA LEU A 491 -20.55 -30.11 3.33
C LEU A 491 -20.51 -31.65 3.29
N GLU A 492 -21.70 -32.27 3.28
CA GLU A 492 -21.89 -33.71 3.15
C GLU A 492 -21.63 -34.14 1.71
N ASN A 493 -20.72 -35.10 1.50
CA ASN A 493 -20.43 -35.62 0.16
C ASN A 493 -21.70 -36.11 -0.54
N GLY A 494 -21.90 -35.62 -1.77
CA GLY A 494 -23.06 -35.93 -2.60
C GLY A 494 -24.39 -35.34 -2.12
N GLY A 495 -24.38 -34.51 -1.08
CA GLY A 495 -25.55 -33.77 -0.62
C GLY A 495 -25.96 -32.67 -1.59
N GLU A 496 -27.25 -32.31 -1.57
CA GLU A 496 -27.79 -31.22 -2.38
C GLU A 496 -28.11 -30.00 -1.50
N TYR A 497 -27.64 -28.84 -1.93
CA TYR A 497 -27.77 -27.57 -1.22
C TYR A 497 -28.46 -26.57 -2.13
N LEU A 498 -29.71 -26.23 -1.80
CA LEU A 498 -30.49 -25.27 -2.55
C LEU A 498 -30.45 -23.91 -1.83
N LEU A 499 -29.99 -22.88 -2.52
CA LEU A 499 -29.97 -21.50 -2.04
C LEU A 499 -31.21 -20.76 -2.55
N THR A 500 -32.09 -20.32 -1.66
CA THR A 500 -33.26 -19.49 -2.01
C THR A 500 -33.00 -18.00 -1.75
N LYS A 501 -31.85 -17.69 -1.15
CA LYS A 501 -31.35 -16.35 -0.83
C LYS A 501 -29.88 -16.23 -1.25
N PHE A 502 -29.37 -15.02 -1.28
CA PHE A 502 -27.94 -14.79 -1.51
C PHE A 502 -27.14 -15.30 -0.31
N ALA A 503 -26.03 -15.99 -0.57
CA ALA A 503 -25.04 -16.34 0.45
C ALA A 503 -24.02 -15.20 0.56
N GLU A 504 -24.17 -14.35 1.58
CA GLU A 504 -23.31 -13.18 1.81
C GLU A 504 -22.06 -13.56 2.63
N VAL A 505 -20.87 -13.26 2.12
CA VAL A 505 -19.58 -13.55 2.75
C VAL A 505 -18.95 -12.24 3.24
N HIS A 506 -18.95 -12.02 4.55
CA HIS A 506 -18.44 -10.78 5.20
C HIS A 506 -17.08 -10.96 5.90
N HIS A 507 -16.53 -12.17 5.90
CA HIS A 507 -15.24 -12.51 6.49
C HIS A 507 -14.56 -13.64 5.71
N PRO A 508 -13.24 -13.88 5.89
CA PRO A 508 -12.58 -15.05 5.31
C PRO A 508 -13.24 -16.35 5.75
N ILE A 509 -13.68 -17.18 4.81
CA ILE A 509 -14.37 -18.45 5.08
C ILE A 509 -14.01 -19.50 4.04
N THR A 510 -13.94 -20.77 4.45
CA THR A 510 -13.81 -21.91 3.54
C THR A 510 -15.13 -22.69 3.49
N ILE A 511 -15.62 -23.01 2.29
CA ILE A 511 -16.74 -23.93 2.06
C ILE A 511 -16.17 -25.11 1.29
N MET A 512 -16.20 -26.30 1.87
CA MET A 512 -15.56 -27.45 1.24
C MET A 512 -16.27 -28.77 1.54
N ALA A 513 -15.91 -29.81 0.81
CA ALA A 513 -16.29 -31.18 1.12
C ALA A 513 -15.06 -32.08 1.13
N GLN A 514 -15.11 -33.17 1.91
CA GLN A 514 -14.06 -34.18 1.91
C GLN A 514 -13.97 -34.85 0.53
N GLU A 515 -12.81 -35.40 0.18
CA GLU A 515 -12.65 -36.16 -1.06
C GLU A 515 -13.76 -37.21 -1.24
N GLY A 516 -14.33 -37.27 -2.45
CA GLY A 516 -15.47 -38.14 -2.76
C GLY A 516 -16.46 -37.46 -3.69
N LYS A 517 -17.72 -37.90 -3.63
CA LYS A 517 -18.80 -37.30 -4.44
C LYS A 517 -18.98 -35.84 -4.05
N LYS A 518 -18.75 -34.91 -4.98
CA LYS A 518 -18.95 -33.48 -4.77
C LYS A 518 -20.40 -33.18 -4.37
N PRO A 519 -20.66 -32.42 -3.30
CA PRO A 519 -21.98 -31.87 -3.03
C PRO A 519 -22.39 -30.92 -4.15
N ILE A 520 -23.68 -30.90 -4.46
CA ILE A 520 -24.25 -30.04 -5.50
C ILE A 520 -24.83 -28.81 -4.84
N ILE A 521 -24.41 -27.63 -5.29
CA ILE A 521 -24.94 -26.34 -4.88
C ILE A 521 -25.73 -25.77 -6.06
N ARG A 522 -26.99 -25.41 -5.80
CA ARG A 522 -27.90 -24.77 -6.75
C ARG A 522 -28.50 -23.52 -6.12
N SER A 523 -28.94 -22.56 -6.92
CA SER A 523 -29.57 -21.33 -6.40
C SER A 523 -30.79 -20.97 -7.22
N GLN A 524 -31.83 -20.46 -6.55
CA GLN A 524 -32.99 -19.81 -7.17
C GLN A 524 -32.83 -18.28 -7.22
N LYS A 525 -31.64 -17.78 -6.86
CA LYS A 525 -31.26 -16.37 -6.98
C LYS A 525 -30.31 -16.19 -8.16
N PRO A 526 -30.31 -15.01 -8.79
CA PRO A 526 -29.43 -14.74 -9.92
C PRO A 526 -27.94 -14.79 -9.54
N ASN A 527 -27.61 -14.62 -8.25
CA ASN A 527 -26.27 -14.85 -7.71
C ASN A 527 -26.31 -15.93 -6.63
N PHE A 528 -25.30 -16.81 -6.54
CA PHE A 528 -25.23 -17.81 -5.49
C PHE A 528 -24.58 -17.20 -4.24
N ILE A 529 -23.34 -16.72 -4.42
CA ILE A 529 -22.48 -16.23 -3.35
C ILE A 529 -22.03 -14.80 -3.67
N ASN A 530 -22.14 -13.91 -2.69
CA ASN A 530 -21.68 -12.53 -2.78
C ASN A 530 -20.52 -12.34 -1.80
N ILE A 531 -19.35 -11.92 -2.28
CA ILE A 531 -18.22 -11.49 -1.46
C ILE A 531 -18.41 -10.02 -1.13
N GLU A 532 -18.69 -9.72 0.14
CA GLU A 532 -18.96 -8.38 0.64
C GLU A 532 -17.72 -7.78 1.33
N ASN A 533 -17.78 -6.51 1.73
CA ASN A 533 -16.65 -5.83 2.37
C ASN A 533 -16.17 -6.60 3.62
N GLY A 534 -14.90 -6.98 3.66
CA GLY A 534 -14.32 -7.86 4.69
C GLY A 534 -14.27 -9.34 4.33
N GLY A 535 -15.01 -9.76 3.30
CA GLY A 535 -15.10 -11.14 2.83
C GLY A 535 -13.84 -11.67 2.14
N GLY A 536 -13.65 -12.98 2.27
CA GLY A 536 -12.74 -13.77 1.46
C GLY A 536 -13.31 -15.18 1.36
N LEU A 537 -13.17 -15.83 0.20
CA LEU A 537 -13.83 -17.09 -0.06
C LEU A 537 -12.85 -18.14 -0.56
N GLU A 538 -12.84 -19.29 0.11
CA GLU A 538 -12.26 -20.51 -0.42
C GLU A 538 -13.37 -21.53 -0.67
N VAL A 539 -13.40 -22.11 -1.87
CA VAL A 539 -14.29 -23.22 -2.23
C VAL A 539 -13.48 -24.41 -2.71
N GLU A 540 -13.74 -25.57 -2.12
CA GLU A 540 -12.98 -26.78 -2.44
C GLU A 540 -13.86 -28.03 -2.58
N ASN A 541 -13.66 -28.76 -3.68
CA ASN A 541 -14.31 -30.04 -3.93
C ASN A 541 -15.86 -29.94 -3.95
N LEU A 542 -16.39 -28.94 -4.64
CA LEU A 542 -17.83 -28.66 -4.77
C LEU A 542 -18.29 -28.81 -6.22
N TRP A 543 -19.59 -29.00 -6.43
CA TRP A 543 -20.22 -28.90 -7.75
C TRP A 543 -21.24 -27.77 -7.75
N PHE A 544 -20.99 -26.71 -8.51
CA PHE A 544 -21.95 -25.64 -8.79
C PHE A 544 -22.75 -25.98 -10.06
N ASP A 545 -24.07 -25.97 -9.95
CA ASP A 545 -24.98 -26.33 -11.03
C ASP A 545 -26.02 -25.22 -11.21
N GLY A 546 -26.10 -24.67 -12.43
CA GLY A 546 -26.97 -23.55 -12.78
C GLY A 546 -28.43 -23.92 -13.05
N ALA A 547 -28.81 -25.20 -13.08
CA ALA A 547 -30.12 -25.66 -13.55
C ALA A 547 -31.35 -25.08 -12.80
N GLU A 548 -31.21 -24.72 -11.52
CA GLU A 548 -32.30 -24.11 -10.72
C GLU A 548 -32.28 -22.58 -10.74
N SER A 549 -31.34 -21.98 -11.48
CA SER A 549 -31.19 -20.53 -11.55
C SER A 549 -32.37 -19.90 -12.29
N PRO A 550 -32.74 -18.66 -11.95
CA PRO A 550 -33.83 -17.98 -12.64
C PRO A 550 -33.48 -17.78 -14.13
N ASP A 551 -34.50 -17.87 -14.99
CA ASP A 551 -34.37 -17.66 -16.43
C ASP A 551 -34.24 -16.16 -16.77
N TYR A 552 -33.10 -15.58 -16.39
CA TYR A 552 -32.71 -14.21 -16.69
C TYR A 552 -31.26 -14.16 -17.17
N LYS A 553 -30.98 -13.17 -18.01
CA LYS A 553 -29.60 -12.88 -18.44
C LYS A 553 -28.79 -12.29 -17.29
N GLY A 554 -27.50 -12.62 -17.23
CA GLY A 554 -26.57 -11.99 -16.29
C GLY A 554 -26.47 -12.68 -14.93
N ASN A 555 -26.97 -13.91 -14.79
CA ASN A 555 -26.76 -14.72 -13.58
C ASN A 555 -25.26 -14.92 -13.31
N THR A 556 -24.90 -15.16 -12.06
CA THR A 556 -23.50 -15.36 -11.64
C THR A 556 -23.42 -16.41 -10.52
N ILE A 557 -22.40 -17.26 -10.46
CA ILE A 557 -22.19 -18.09 -9.26
C ILE A 557 -21.64 -17.22 -8.12
N ILE A 558 -20.50 -16.57 -8.35
CA ILE A 558 -19.81 -15.75 -7.35
C ILE A 558 -19.68 -14.31 -7.86
N SER A 559 -20.15 -13.33 -7.09
CA SER A 559 -19.89 -11.92 -7.39
C SER A 559 -19.32 -11.18 -6.19
N THR A 560 -18.61 -10.08 -6.41
CA THR A 560 -18.34 -9.12 -5.33
C THR A 560 -19.55 -8.22 -5.09
N SER A 561 -19.53 -7.45 -4.00
CA SER A 561 -20.57 -6.46 -3.69
C SER A 561 -20.90 -5.58 -4.89
N GLY A 562 -22.18 -5.22 -5.05
CA GLY A 562 -22.61 -4.22 -6.03
C GLY A 562 -22.18 -2.79 -5.65
N TYR A 563 -21.68 -2.60 -4.42
CA TYR A 563 -21.15 -1.35 -3.90
C TYR A 563 -19.62 -1.42 -3.73
N SER A 564 -18.97 -0.28 -3.52
CA SER A 564 -17.52 -0.24 -3.33
C SER A 564 -17.11 -0.97 -2.04
N MET A 565 -15.99 -1.68 -2.11
CA MET A 565 -15.34 -2.34 -0.99
C MET A 565 -13.98 -1.69 -0.75
N ASN A 566 -13.71 -1.27 0.49
CA ASN A 566 -12.40 -0.79 0.86
C ASN A 566 -11.50 -1.90 1.42
N ILE A 567 -11.99 -3.07 1.83
CA ILE A 567 -11.15 -4.20 2.23
C ILE A 567 -10.90 -5.11 1.02
N ASN A 568 -9.64 -5.47 0.77
CA ASN A 568 -9.30 -6.41 -0.31
C ASN A 568 -9.78 -7.82 0.04
N TYR A 569 -10.23 -8.56 -0.96
CA TYR A 569 -10.66 -9.96 -0.79
C TYR A 569 -9.66 -10.93 -1.42
N ASN A 570 -9.81 -12.21 -1.06
CA ASN A 570 -9.17 -13.33 -1.74
C ASN A 570 -10.25 -14.31 -2.22
N LEU A 571 -10.03 -14.92 -3.38
CA LEU A 571 -10.86 -16.00 -3.90
C LEU A 571 -10.00 -17.21 -4.26
N SER A 572 -10.22 -18.34 -3.60
CA SER A 572 -9.57 -19.62 -3.87
C SER A 572 -10.62 -20.63 -4.35
N VAL A 573 -10.44 -21.17 -5.55
CA VAL A 573 -11.35 -22.14 -6.17
C VAL A 573 -10.55 -23.39 -6.51
N ARG A 574 -10.80 -24.50 -5.83
CA ARG A 574 -9.98 -25.72 -5.95
C ARG A 574 -10.84 -26.94 -6.19
N ASN A 575 -10.46 -27.76 -7.18
CA ASN A 575 -11.12 -29.04 -7.43
C ASN A 575 -12.65 -28.91 -7.54
N VAL A 576 -13.16 -27.84 -8.17
CA VAL A 576 -14.60 -27.65 -8.34
C VAL A 576 -15.06 -28.14 -9.69
N LYS A 577 -16.34 -28.49 -9.76
CA LYS A 577 -17.06 -28.71 -11.02
C LYS A 577 -18.11 -27.63 -11.20
N VAL A 578 -18.23 -27.05 -12.38
CA VAL A 578 -19.24 -26.03 -12.71
C VAL A 578 -19.94 -26.43 -14.00
N THR A 579 -21.25 -26.62 -13.94
CA THR A 579 -22.05 -27.03 -15.11
C THR A 579 -23.34 -26.24 -15.26
N ASP A 580 -23.87 -26.24 -16.48
CA ASP A 580 -25.24 -25.84 -16.80
C ASP A 580 -25.55 -24.38 -16.42
N LEU A 581 -24.56 -23.52 -16.67
CA LEU A 581 -24.73 -22.07 -16.60
C LEU A 581 -25.25 -21.57 -17.95
N ASP A 582 -26.38 -22.10 -18.39
CA ASP A 582 -26.90 -21.92 -19.74
C ASP A 582 -28.42 -21.73 -19.83
N VAL A 583 -29.11 -21.64 -18.69
CA VAL A 583 -30.55 -21.33 -18.62
C VAL A 583 -30.92 -20.10 -19.46
N ASN A 584 -30.03 -19.10 -19.52
CA ASN A 584 -30.11 -17.96 -20.44
C ASN A 584 -28.70 -17.46 -20.78
N GLY A 585 -28.58 -16.44 -21.62
CA GLY A 585 -27.29 -15.85 -22.00
C GLY A 585 -26.61 -15.08 -20.85
N TYR A 586 -25.28 -14.95 -20.93
CA TYR A 586 -24.48 -14.20 -19.96
C TYR A 586 -24.52 -14.75 -18.53
N PHE A 587 -24.53 -16.08 -18.35
CA PHE A 587 -24.39 -16.68 -17.03
C PHE A 587 -22.91 -16.85 -16.71
N TYR A 588 -22.40 -16.04 -15.78
CA TYR A 588 -21.01 -15.97 -15.37
C TYR A 588 -20.67 -16.95 -14.24
N PHE A 589 -19.41 -17.39 -14.16
CA PHE A 589 -18.92 -18.02 -12.93
C PHE A 589 -18.57 -16.96 -11.89
N PHE A 590 -17.62 -16.08 -12.19
CA PHE A 590 -17.17 -15.01 -11.30
C PHE A 590 -17.26 -13.63 -11.95
N LYS A 591 -17.82 -12.67 -11.20
CA LYS A 591 -17.90 -11.26 -11.60
C LYS A 591 -17.40 -10.32 -10.50
N ALA A 592 -16.29 -9.63 -10.76
CA ALA A 592 -15.90 -8.48 -9.97
C ALA A 592 -16.69 -7.24 -10.41
N ASN A 593 -17.27 -6.52 -9.45
CA ASN A 593 -17.87 -5.20 -9.67
C ASN A 593 -16.84 -4.09 -9.46
N ALA A 594 -17.10 -2.92 -10.06
CA ALA A 594 -16.24 -1.74 -9.93
C ALA A 594 -16.15 -1.27 -8.46
N GLY A 595 -14.99 -0.75 -8.08
CA GLY A 595 -14.70 -0.32 -6.72
C GLY A 595 -14.42 -1.48 -5.75
N THR A 596 -14.12 -2.68 -6.25
CA THR A 596 -13.69 -3.86 -5.47
C THR A 596 -12.32 -4.34 -5.94
N PHE A 597 -11.51 -4.93 -5.06
CA PHE A 597 -10.13 -5.32 -5.38
C PHE A 597 -9.73 -6.64 -4.72
N ALA A 598 -9.20 -7.58 -5.52
CA ALA A 598 -8.67 -8.85 -5.03
C ALA A 598 -7.16 -8.75 -4.78
N ASP A 599 -6.71 -9.14 -3.58
CA ASP A 599 -5.29 -9.42 -3.33
C ASP A 599 -4.84 -10.64 -4.16
N SER A 600 -5.70 -11.66 -4.25
CA SER A 600 -5.48 -12.79 -5.14
C SER A 600 -6.78 -13.48 -5.57
N ILE A 601 -6.75 -14.04 -6.78
CA ILE A 601 -7.73 -15.00 -7.28
C ILE A 601 -6.98 -16.21 -7.81
N GLU A 602 -7.37 -17.41 -7.39
CA GLU A 602 -6.83 -18.67 -7.90
C GLU A 602 -7.95 -19.63 -8.29
N ILE A 603 -7.84 -20.22 -9.49
CA ILE A 603 -8.70 -21.31 -9.97
C ILE A 603 -7.82 -22.49 -10.33
N LEU A 604 -7.97 -23.58 -9.58
CA LEU A 604 -7.05 -24.70 -9.60
C LEU A 604 -7.77 -26.03 -9.79
N ASN A 605 -7.26 -26.87 -10.69
CA ASN A 605 -7.67 -28.27 -10.85
C ASN A 605 -9.18 -28.47 -11.01
N SER A 606 -9.85 -27.57 -11.74
CA SER A 606 -11.31 -27.48 -11.80
C SER A 606 -11.87 -27.70 -13.21
N GLU A 607 -13.13 -28.12 -13.29
CA GLU A 607 -13.85 -28.44 -14.52
C GLU A 607 -15.02 -27.48 -14.74
N PHE A 608 -15.08 -26.85 -15.92
CA PHE A 608 -16.13 -25.92 -16.30
C PHE A 608 -16.72 -26.34 -17.65
N SER A 609 -18.04 -26.54 -17.71
CA SER A 609 -18.72 -26.94 -18.95
C SER A 609 -20.10 -26.30 -19.12
N ASN A 610 -20.50 -26.03 -20.36
CA ASN A 610 -21.82 -25.47 -20.72
C ASN A 610 -22.11 -24.13 -20.02
N ILE A 611 -21.37 -23.08 -20.40
CA ILE A 611 -21.45 -21.77 -19.75
C ILE A 611 -21.65 -20.68 -20.81
N THR A 612 -22.70 -19.86 -20.65
CA THR A 612 -23.04 -18.81 -21.63
C THR A 612 -22.35 -17.48 -21.39
N GLY A 613 -21.79 -17.23 -20.21
CA GLY A 613 -20.95 -16.07 -19.89
C GLY A 613 -19.48 -16.42 -19.71
N ALA A 614 -18.69 -15.44 -19.27
CA ALA A 614 -17.28 -15.61 -18.93
C ALA A 614 -17.05 -16.34 -17.59
N ILE A 615 -15.88 -16.96 -17.43
CA ILE A 615 -15.48 -17.56 -16.14
C ILE A 615 -15.01 -16.48 -15.15
N LEU A 616 -14.08 -15.62 -15.56
CA LEU A 616 -13.55 -14.53 -14.75
C LEU A 616 -13.73 -13.18 -15.45
N GLN A 617 -14.63 -12.37 -14.90
CA GLN A 617 -14.85 -11.00 -15.37
C GLN A 617 -14.19 -9.98 -14.44
N LEU A 618 -13.02 -9.47 -14.85
CA LEU A 618 -12.14 -8.57 -14.09
C LEU A 618 -11.87 -7.27 -14.87
N ASN A 619 -12.90 -6.75 -15.54
CA ASN A 619 -12.80 -5.66 -16.51
C ASN A 619 -13.81 -4.53 -16.29
N ARG A 620 -14.13 -4.21 -15.02
CA ARG A 620 -15.13 -3.20 -14.70
C ARG A 620 -14.57 -1.80 -14.43
N GLU A 621 -13.25 -1.67 -14.32
CA GLU A 621 -12.54 -0.39 -14.14
C GLU A 621 -12.13 0.21 -15.49
N VAL A 622 -13.09 0.78 -16.23
CA VAL A 622 -12.93 1.13 -17.66
C VAL A 622 -12.67 2.62 -17.95
N ASP A 623 -12.41 3.42 -16.92
CA ASP A 623 -12.22 4.87 -17.04
C ASP A 623 -10.79 5.28 -17.46
N ASP A 624 -9.90 4.31 -17.71
CA ASP A 624 -8.51 4.49 -18.12
C ASP A 624 -7.66 5.35 -17.16
N LEU A 625 -7.94 5.22 -15.85
CA LEU A 625 -7.22 5.93 -14.78
C LEU A 625 -6.15 5.06 -14.07
N GLY A 626 -5.79 3.92 -14.66
CA GLY A 626 -4.84 2.97 -14.05
C GLY A 626 -5.41 2.10 -12.93
N VAL A 627 -6.73 2.13 -12.73
CA VAL A 627 -7.43 1.29 -11.75
C VAL A 627 -7.65 -0.11 -12.33
N TYR A 628 -7.51 -1.14 -11.51
CA TYR A 628 -7.74 -2.56 -11.87
C TYR A 628 -8.31 -3.35 -10.70
N SER A 629 -8.73 -4.61 -10.94
CA SER A 629 -9.54 -5.37 -9.97
C SER A 629 -8.82 -6.54 -9.27
N VAL A 630 -7.61 -6.92 -9.70
CA VAL A 630 -6.86 -8.06 -9.12
C VAL A 630 -5.36 -7.83 -9.16
N GLU A 631 -4.68 -8.08 -8.03
CA GLU A 631 -3.23 -8.03 -7.98
C GLU A 631 -2.61 -9.31 -8.56
N ASN A 632 -2.99 -10.48 -8.03
CA ASN A 632 -2.43 -11.78 -8.41
C ASN A 632 -3.54 -12.71 -8.93
N LEU A 633 -3.38 -13.23 -10.15
CA LEU A 633 -4.32 -14.18 -10.75
C LEU A 633 -3.59 -15.46 -11.15
N VAL A 634 -4.08 -16.61 -10.69
CA VAL A 634 -3.58 -17.93 -11.08
C VAL A 634 -4.72 -18.78 -11.64
N ILE A 635 -4.52 -19.32 -12.85
CA ILE A 635 -5.44 -20.25 -13.50
C ILE A 635 -4.63 -21.50 -13.87
N SER A 636 -4.79 -22.59 -13.12
CA SER A 636 -3.97 -23.78 -13.37
C SER A 636 -4.67 -25.13 -13.23
N GLY A 637 -4.33 -26.08 -14.10
CA GLY A 637 -4.83 -27.45 -14.02
C GLY A 637 -6.30 -27.59 -14.43
N ASN A 638 -6.88 -26.60 -15.10
CA ASN A 638 -8.33 -26.56 -15.35
C ASN A 638 -8.71 -27.08 -16.74
N THR A 639 -9.93 -27.59 -16.84
CA THR A 639 -10.58 -27.91 -18.12
C THR A 639 -11.78 -26.99 -18.33
N PHE A 640 -11.81 -26.30 -19.47
CA PHE A 640 -12.91 -25.43 -19.90
C PHE A 640 -13.50 -25.99 -21.19
N THR A 641 -14.80 -26.25 -21.22
CA THR A 641 -15.48 -26.82 -22.38
C THR A 641 -16.78 -26.06 -22.66
N ASP A 642 -17.03 -25.69 -23.91
CA ASP A 642 -18.29 -25.05 -24.32
C ASP A 642 -18.61 -23.75 -23.56
N ILE A 643 -17.61 -22.88 -23.42
CA ILE A 643 -17.73 -21.55 -22.79
C ILE A 643 -17.97 -20.52 -23.89
N LYS A 644 -19.09 -19.78 -23.85
CA LYS A 644 -19.45 -18.88 -24.96
C LYS A 644 -18.61 -17.58 -25.00
N GLU A 645 -18.13 -17.10 -23.85
CA GLU A 645 -17.25 -15.90 -23.73
C GLU A 645 -15.83 -16.31 -23.30
N GLU A 646 -15.06 -15.43 -22.64
CA GLU A 646 -13.70 -15.73 -22.18
C GLU A 646 -13.64 -16.61 -20.93
N VAL A 647 -12.54 -17.35 -20.78
CA VAL A 647 -12.11 -17.84 -19.47
C VAL A 647 -11.73 -16.65 -18.57
N ALA A 648 -10.96 -15.70 -19.07
CA ALA A 648 -10.55 -14.56 -18.28
C ALA A 648 -10.47 -13.29 -19.11
N THR A 649 -11.01 -12.21 -18.54
CA THR A 649 -10.95 -10.86 -19.09
C THR A 649 -10.43 -9.93 -18.00
N VAL A 650 -9.16 -9.51 -18.12
CA VAL A 650 -8.47 -8.65 -17.15
C VAL A 650 -8.19 -7.31 -17.78
N TYR A 651 -8.54 -6.22 -17.09
CA TYR A 651 -8.37 -4.86 -17.60
C TYR A 651 -7.65 -3.95 -16.60
N ARG A 652 -6.64 -3.25 -17.10
CA ARG A 652 -6.02 -2.07 -16.50
C ARG A 652 -5.73 -1.06 -17.61
N GLY A 653 -6.62 -0.09 -17.80
CA GLY A 653 -6.46 0.94 -18.84
C GLY A 653 -5.68 2.17 -18.38
N GLY A 654 -5.31 3.01 -19.34
CA GLY A 654 -4.61 4.29 -19.10
C GLY A 654 -3.10 4.20 -19.17
N THR A 655 -2.43 5.24 -18.65
CA THR A 655 -0.96 5.42 -18.69
C THR A 655 -0.32 5.50 -17.31
N ASP A 656 -1.01 5.06 -16.25
CA ASP A 656 -0.45 5.05 -14.90
C ASP A 656 0.68 4.01 -14.76
N GLU A 657 1.74 4.38 -14.05
CA GLU A 657 2.90 3.51 -13.75
C GLU A 657 3.12 3.38 -12.23
N SER A 658 2.12 3.71 -11.43
CA SER A 658 2.20 3.81 -9.97
C SER A 658 1.80 2.50 -9.26
N THR A 659 1.57 1.44 -10.03
CA THR A 659 1.04 0.14 -9.56
C THR A 659 1.94 -1.02 -9.99
N PHE A 660 1.67 -2.22 -9.46
CA PHE A 660 2.50 -3.40 -9.73
C PHE A 660 1.80 -4.42 -10.62
N GLY A 661 0.51 -4.68 -10.37
CA GLY A 661 -0.28 -5.67 -11.09
C GLY A 661 -1.09 -5.09 -12.25
N PRO A 662 -1.93 -5.92 -12.90
CA PRO A 662 -2.12 -7.34 -12.59
C PRO A 662 -0.90 -8.22 -12.88
N MET A 663 -0.73 -9.27 -12.07
CA MET A 663 0.24 -10.36 -12.25
C MET A 663 -0.53 -11.66 -12.49
N VAL A 664 -0.40 -12.23 -13.68
CA VAL A 664 -1.23 -13.33 -14.16
C VAL A 664 -0.38 -14.54 -14.53
N THR A 665 -0.75 -15.70 -14.02
CA THR A 665 -0.18 -17.00 -14.40
C THR A 665 -1.28 -17.93 -14.90
N VAL A 666 -1.14 -18.44 -16.12
CA VAL A 666 -2.03 -19.43 -16.73
C VAL A 666 -1.21 -20.65 -17.11
N THR A 667 -1.41 -21.80 -16.45
CA THR A 667 -0.57 -22.97 -16.74
C THR A 667 -1.29 -24.30 -16.60
N ASN A 668 -0.99 -25.27 -17.48
CA ASN A 668 -1.57 -26.61 -17.44
C ASN A 668 -3.10 -26.62 -17.61
N ASN A 669 -3.65 -25.82 -18.53
CA ASN A 669 -5.10 -25.81 -18.78
C ASN A 669 -5.46 -26.42 -20.14
N THR A 670 -6.72 -26.81 -20.31
CA THR A 670 -7.28 -27.21 -21.61
C THR A 670 -8.55 -26.43 -21.88
N LEU A 671 -8.62 -25.78 -23.05
CA LEU A 671 -9.77 -25.01 -23.50
C LEU A 671 -10.32 -25.67 -24.76
N SER A 672 -11.58 -26.10 -24.74
CA SER A 672 -12.28 -26.66 -25.90
C SER A 672 -13.55 -25.88 -26.19
N ASN A 673 -13.70 -25.37 -27.42
CA ASN A 673 -14.85 -24.56 -27.85
C ASN A 673 -15.13 -23.34 -26.94
N VAL A 674 -14.10 -22.55 -26.66
CA VAL A 674 -14.19 -21.36 -25.80
C VAL A 674 -14.20 -20.06 -26.61
N GLY A 675 -15.03 -19.08 -26.21
CA GLY A 675 -15.00 -17.72 -26.75
C GLY A 675 -15.62 -17.55 -28.14
N LYS A 676 -16.41 -18.53 -28.61
CA LYS A 676 -17.04 -18.52 -29.95
C LYS A 676 -18.52 -18.13 -29.96
N GLY A 677 -19.05 -17.63 -28.84
CA GLY A 677 -20.45 -17.19 -28.74
C GLY A 677 -20.76 -16.02 -29.69
N SER A 678 -21.92 -16.06 -30.37
CA SER A 678 -22.32 -15.02 -31.35
C SER A 678 -22.57 -13.64 -30.74
N THR A 679 -22.82 -13.58 -29.43
CA THR A 679 -23.03 -12.35 -28.66
C THR A 679 -21.76 -11.86 -27.97
N HIS A 680 -20.65 -12.56 -28.16
CA HIS A 680 -19.35 -12.26 -27.56
C HIS A 680 -18.67 -11.08 -28.27
N ARG A 681 -18.15 -10.11 -27.52
CA ARG A 681 -17.66 -8.84 -28.10
C ARG A 681 -16.16 -8.80 -28.37
N SER A 682 -15.33 -9.43 -27.52
CA SER A 682 -13.88 -9.48 -27.79
C SER A 682 -13.58 -10.47 -28.91
N GLY A 683 -14.37 -11.55 -29.02
CA GLY A 683 -14.07 -12.66 -29.92
C GLY A 683 -12.75 -13.35 -29.55
N ALA A 684 -12.36 -13.29 -28.28
CA ALA A 684 -11.20 -13.95 -27.68
C ALA A 684 -11.65 -15.05 -26.71
N SER A 685 -10.76 -16.00 -26.44
CA SER A 685 -10.93 -17.01 -25.38
C SER A 685 -10.34 -16.56 -24.04
N MET A 686 -9.37 -15.66 -24.08
CA MET A 686 -8.82 -14.91 -22.94
C MET A 686 -8.41 -13.52 -23.46
N TYR A 687 -8.65 -12.48 -22.66
CA TYR A 687 -8.30 -11.09 -22.99
C TYR A 687 -7.55 -10.42 -21.84
N PHE A 688 -6.32 -9.97 -22.12
CA PHE A 688 -5.45 -9.31 -21.15
C PHE A 688 -5.09 -7.90 -21.62
N HIS A 689 -5.66 -6.89 -20.97
CA HIS A 689 -5.37 -5.47 -21.24
C HIS A 689 -4.60 -4.86 -20.08
N GLY A 690 -3.39 -4.38 -20.34
CA GLY A 690 -2.54 -3.66 -19.38
C GLY A 690 -2.00 -4.51 -18.22
N VAL A 691 -2.02 -5.83 -18.37
CA VAL A 691 -1.38 -6.78 -17.43
C VAL A 691 0.13 -6.53 -17.42
N GLN A 692 0.71 -6.36 -16.22
CA GLN A 692 2.11 -5.96 -16.06
C GLN A 692 3.07 -7.15 -16.03
N LYS A 693 2.58 -8.33 -15.61
CA LYS A 693 3.31 -9.59 -15.71
C LYS A 693 2.34 -10.70 -16.12
N LEU A 694 2.57 -11.32 -17.27
CA LEU A 694 1.78 -12.42 -17.79
C LEU A 694 2.69 -13.60 -18.12
N ASN A 695 2.43 -14.75 -17.50
CA ASN A 695 3.03 -16.03 -17.88
C ASN A 695 1.95 -17.01 -18.31
N ILE A 696 2.01 -17.49 -19.55
CA ILE A 696 1.13 -18.54 -20.06
C ILE A 696 1.99 -19.73 -20.47
N SER A 697 1.74 -20.91 -19.90
CA SER A 697 2.47 -22.11 -20.32
C SER A 697 1.65 -23.39 -20.33
N HIS A 698 2.11 -24.41 -21.06
CA HIS A 698 1.56 -25.77 -21.01
C HIS A 698 0.04 -25.80 -21.16
N THR A 699 -0.53 -24.98 -22.04
CA THR A 699 -1.98 -24.81 -22.17
C THR A 699 -2.40 -25.09 -23.61
N THR A 700 -3.46 -25.90 -23.77
CA THR A 700 -4.00 -26.28 -25.07
C THR A 700 -5.30 -25.56 -25.35
N TRP A 701 -5.39 -24.92 -26.51
CA TRP A 701 -6.62 -24.42 -27.10
C TRP A 701 -7.04 -25.38 -28.23
N ASP A 702 -8.26 -25.88 -28.17
CA ASP A 702 -8.90 -26.67 -29.21
C ASP A 702 -10.20 -26.00 -29.64
N LYS A 703 -10.34 -25.75 -30.94
CA LYS A 703 -11.52 -25.13 -31.56
C LYS A 703 -12.01 -23.91 -30.78
N SER A 704 -11.11 -23.08 -30.29
CA SER A 704 -11.43 -21.93 -29.46
C SER A 704 -11.17 -20.62 -30.20
N ALA A 705 -11.65 -19.51 -29.64
CA ALA A 705 -11.26 -18.18 -30.06
C ALA A 705 -9.78 -17.92 -29.70
N PRO A 706 -9.09 -17.01 -30.39
CA PRO A 706 -7.68 -16.70 -30.10
C PRO A 706 -7.49 -16.10 -28.70
N LEU A 707 -6.27 -16.18 -28.19
CA LEU A 707 -5.78 -15.34 -27.10
C LEU A 707 -5.60 -13.90 -27.61
N GLU A 708 -6.01 -12.92 -26.82
CA GLU A 708 -5.82 -11.50 -27.15
C GLU A 708 -5.10 -10.71 -26.05
N LEU A 709 -4.10 -9.95 -26.48
CA LEU A 709 -3.23 -9.13 -25.65
C LEU A 709 -3.35 -7.66 -26.04
N PHE A 710 -3.42 -6.79 -25.05
CA PHE A 710 -3.26 -5.35 -25.23
C PHE A 710 -2.23 -4.84 -24.24
N LEU A 711 -0.99 -4.70 -24.71
CA LEU A 711 0.16 -4.28 -23.93
C LEU A 711 0.14 -2.75 -23.79
N THR A 712 0.21 -2.26 -22.55
CA THR A 712 0.23 -0.84 -22.21
C THR A 712 1.63 -0.41 -21.77
N ASN A 713 1.80 0.84 -21.36
CA ASN A 713 3.03 1.32 -20.76
C ASN A 713 3.41 0.56 -19.46
N GLY A 714 4.63 0.82 -18.99
CA GLY A 714 5.21 0.19 -17.80
C GLY A 714 6.19 -0.95 -18.07
N GLU A 715 6.53 -1.21 -19.34
CA GLU A 715 7.39 -2.33 -19.79
C GLU A 715 6.85 -3.68 -19.28
N PRO A 716 5.61 -4.06 -19.65
CA PRO A 716 5.00 -5.29 -19.17
C PRO A 716 5.81 -6.51 -19.63
N ILE A 717 5.96 -7.50 -18.74
CA ILE A 717 6.64 -8.75 -19.06
C ILE A 717 5.59 -9.79 -19.44
N THR A 718 5.55 -10.18 -20.71
CA THR A 718 4.66 -11.24 -21.21
C THR A 718 5.45 -12.38 -21.82
N VAL A 719 5.31 -13.57 -21.23
CA VAL A 719 5.95 -14.82 -21.69
C VAL A 719 4.88 -15.85 -21.98
N ILE A 720 4.91 -16.43 -23.17
CA ILE A 720 4.00 -17.47 -23.64
C ILE A 720 4.84 -18.64 -24.14
N GLU A 721 4.79 -19.78 -23.47
CA GLU A 721 5.63 -20.93 -23.82
C GLU A 721 4.88 -22.27 -23.80
N ASP A 722 5.25 -23.19 -24.68
CA ASP A 722 4.71 -24.55 -24.70
C ASP A 722 3.16 -24.58 -24.77
N VAL A 723 2.63 -23.79 -25.72
CA VAL A 723 1.18 -23.64 -25.98
C VAL A 723 0.81 -24.30 -27.30
N GLU A 724 -0.30 -25.01 -27.31
CA GLU A 724 -0.82 -25.68 -28.50
C GLU A 724 -2.17 -25.06 -28.89
N MET A 725 -2.30 -24.59 -30.13
CA MET A 725 -3.55 -24.00 -30.65
C MET A 725 -4.06 -24.80 -31.85
N LYS A 726 -4.99 -25.73 -31.60
CA LYS A 726 -5.66 -26.58 -32.60
C LYS A 726 -6.95 -25.94 -33.08
N ASP A 727 -7.17 -25.85 -34.39
CA ASP A 727 -8.38 -25.24 -34.99
C ASP A 727 -8.73 -23.86 -34.35
N THR A 728 -7.69 -23.13 -33.94
CA THR A 728 -7.77 -21.90 -33.14
C THR A 728 -6.94 -20.82 -33.82
N GLY A 729 -7.49 -19.59 -33.87
CA GLY A 729 -6.80 -18.45 -34.49
C GLY A 729 -5.50 -18.09 -33.77
N LYS A 730 -4.59 -17.42 -34.48
CA LYS A 730 -3.33 -16.95 -33.91
C LYS A 730 -3.54 -15.95 -32.77
N ILE A 731 -2.55 -15.86 -31.87
CA ILE A 731 -2.50 -14.82 -30.83
C ILE A 731 -2.67 -13.45 -31.48
N ARG A 732 -3.58 -12.62 -30.93
CA ARG A 732 -3.80 -11.24 -31.34
C ARG A 732 -3.15 -10.30 -30.34
N ALA A 733 -2.38 -9.33 -30.81
CA ALA A 733 -1.73 -8.33 -29.97
C ALA A 733 -1.67 -6.97 -30.67
N ASN A 734 -1.65 -5.89 -29.89
CA ASN A 734 -1.48 -4.52 -30.41
C ASN A 734 -0.04 -4.19 -30.80
N ASN A 735 0.95 -4.91 -30.27
CA ASN A 735 2.36 -4.82 -30.65
C ASN A 735 3.06 -6.19 -30.47
N THR A 736 4.39 -6.25 -30.67
CA THR A 736 5.18 -7.48 -30.60
C THR A 736 6.07 -7.59 -29.36
N GLU A 737 5.80 -6.82 -28.31
CA GLU A 737 6.61 -6.78 -27.07
C GLU A 737 6.24 -7.93 -26.10
N PHE A 738 6.16 -9.14 -26.63
CA PHE A 738 5.97 -10.36 -25.85
C PHE A 738 6.83 -11.49 -26.38
N GLU A 739 7.22 -12.41 -25.50
CA GLU A 739 7.99 -13.59 -25.86
C GLU A 739 7.06 -14.76 -26.12
N ALA A 740 7.26 -15.44 -27.24
CA ALA A 740 6.54 -16.65 -27.61
C ALA A 740 7.52 -17.78 -27.97
N LYS A 741 7.44 -18.91 -27.26
CA LYS A 741 8.33 -20.07 -27.45
C LYS A 741 7.51 -21.36 -27.57
N ASN A 742 7.84 -22.22 -28.53
CA ASN A 742 7.13 -23.49 -28.72
C ASN A 742 5.59 -23.36 -28.82
N VAL A 743 5.11 -22.29 -29.47
CA VAL A 743 3.67 -22.10 -29.72
C VAL A 743 3.31 -22.72 -31.06
N THR A 744 2.50 -23.78 -31.06
CA THR A 744 2.07 -24.48 -32.28
C THR A 744 0.66 -24.07 -32.70
N TYR A 745 0.41 -24.08 -34.01
CA TYR A 745 -0.88 -23.79 -34.62
C TYR A 745 -1.19 -24.92 -35.61
N ASP A 746 -2.11 -25.81 -35.23
CA ASP A 746 -2.44 -27.03 -35.99
C ASP A 746 -3.87 -27.02 -36.53
#